data_AF-A0A452YX36-F1
#
_entry.id   AF-A0A452YX36-F1
#
_cell.length_a   1.000
_cell.length_b   1.000
_cell.length_c   1.000
_cell.angle_alpha   90.00
_cell.angle_beta   90.00
_cell.angle_gamma   90.00
#
_symmetry.space_group_name_H-M   'P 1'
#
loop_
_entity.id
_entity.type
_entity.pdbx_description
1 polymer ?
#
loop_
_entity_poly.entity_id
_entity_poly.type
_entity_poly.pdbx_seq_one_letter_code
_entity_poly.pdbx_strand_id
1 'polypeptide(L)'
;MLRCSLRKYPTSSLVSDCITAMAEGLQMCFYSHFVSLLWGDNDPACLCSSSHVDSEWESFSYEISKACTKYERILPTKSSTSSSTAWDFLIDSKYHAQYCKRSPISGTSFLPMSYGTSSIGFPSFLQDEHSSDAAFYIRLMRETLDTLHALYENLKLNVLRKQDLGCLASLLCRVASSLGESSYVDYYCRDFPHNLVDFHSLASATALKTPPCLFRWFENCLHHGCHLSNLDDIPALMCKQKGSAVSWGRKVVSFYSLLLGAERQGSNLSSGVYCEVANGSARNTEELAVLAMVAEKFGRQQLDLLPIGVSLVLRHALDKCRESPPDDWPAPAYVLVGREDLATAKMGSARKETGFGNNDNLTSISVPYMLHLQPVTVPTASDVPTSEVLNSEDTDAVYRSVEDGMEHIFTSTTQLRYGRDLRLNEVRRLLCSARPVAIQTSTNPTASDQDLQQQQLWNFAQRTTALPFGRGAFTLATTYTLLTEALVFPKIILAGRLPAQQNATVNLDLSTRSVSEFSSWAEFHNGVAAGLRLAPFQEKMLRTWIQYNRPSEPNFTHAGLLLAFGLHEHLRVLTMTDAYRYLSQEHDITTLGLLLGLATSHRGTMHPAISKMLYFHVPSRHPSSTPELELPTLLQSAAVMGIGLLYEGSAHALTMKILLGEIGRRSGGDNVLEREGYAVAAGSALGFVALGRGSDAFGFMDTFLDRLFEYIGSKEVYHEKFLNATIAADDQSGNTGQMMDGSQINVDVTAPGAIIALALIFLKAESEEIAARLSIPDTHFDLQYVRPDFVMLRIIARNLILWSRIQPSIDWIGSQIPETIKVGVFSMSEEAIDCDEFDAEALFQAYINIVTGACIAIGLKYAGSRNGDAQELLYSYTVHFLNEIKHVSVQTPSILPKGLLQYVDRGTLELCLHLIALSLSVVMAGSGQLQTFRLLRYLRGRSSAEGQVNYGLQMAVSLAIGFLFLGGGTHSFSTSNSAIAALLITLYPRLPTGPNDNRCHLQAFRHLYVIATEPRRVQTVDVDTGLPVYCPLEVTVAETEYYDETNYCDVTPCLLPERSVLKNVRVCGPRYWPQLIKITPEDKPWWRSGDKTDPDPFNGGVLYIKRKVGSCSYSDDPIGCQSLLSRAMHEVCDTPSTSCSTQLNRASHSSFRVDQLVSTFSANPSLIAFAKLCCESWKDRSNGNFQDFCSQVLYECMSKDRPSLLQVYISFYTIVESMWEHLKIGQFPFYDSLFPSSLKVALAYSGALV
;
A
#
# COMPACT_ATOMS: atom_id res chain seq x y z
N MET A 1 -37.47 44.87 -20.27
CA MET A 1 -37.95 43.51 -19.96
C MET A 1 -38.30 43.45 -18.49
N LEU A 2 -39.54 43.06 -18.15
CA LEU A 2 -39.91 42.70 -16.77
C LEU A 2 -39.68 41.19 -16.61
N ARG A 3 -38.90 40.78 -15.60
CA ARG A 3 -38.84 39.38 -15.18
C ARG A 3 -40.02 39.12 -14.25
N CYS A 4 -41.03 38.44 -14.76
CA CYS A 4 -42.12 37.90 -13.96
C CYS A 4 -41.73 36.50 -13.48
N SER A 5 -41.76 36.25 -12.17
CA SER A 5 -41.65 34.91 -11.60
C SER A 5 -43.04 34.35 -11.32
N LEU A 6 -43.43 33.32 -12.05
CA LEU A 6 -44.64 32.53 -11.75
C LEU A 6 -44.28 31.51 -10.67
N ARG A 7 -44.83 31.68 -9.45
CA ARG A 7 -44.72 30.67 -8.40
C ARG A 7 -45.61 29.48 -8.77
N LYS A 8 -45.00 28.36 -9.15
CA LYS A 8 -45.70 27.11 -9.48
C LYS A 8 -45.85 26.15 -8.30
N TYR A 9 -45.14 26.39 -7.19
CA TYR A 9 -45.11 25.51 -6.02
C TYR A 9 -45.24 26.34 -4.72
N PRO A 10 -45.91 25.81 -3.68
CA PRO A 10 -45.96 26.45 -2.37
C PRO A 10 -44.57 26.51 -1.74
N THR A 11 -44.35 27.46 -0.83
CA THR A 11 -43.07 27.59 -0.10
C THR A 11 -42.99 26.63 1.09
N SER A 12 -44.13 26.21 1.64
CA SER A 12 -44.22 25.18 2.67
C SER A 12 -43.96 23.78 2.10
N SER A 13 -42.98 23.08 2.67
CA SER A 13 -42.67 21.68 2.34
C SER A 13 -43.85 20.76 2.62
N LEU A 14 -44.57 20.95 3.72
CA LEU A 14 -45.74 20.15 4.07
C LEU A 14 -46.88 20.31 3.05
N VAL A 15 -47.18 21.54 2.64
CA VAL A 15 -48.23 21.80 1.62
C VAL A 15 -47.81 21.21 0.28
N SER A 16 -46.53 21.35 -0.10
CA SER A 16 -45.99 20.72 -1.31
C SER A 16 -46.15 19.20 -1.27
N ASP A 17 -45.78 18.56 -0.15
CA ASP A 17 -45.88 17.11 0.04
C ASP A 17 -47.34 16.63 0.00
N CYS A 18 -48.28 17.40 0.56
CA CYS A 18 -49.71 17.08 0.50
C CYS A 18 -50.25 17.18 -0.94
N ILE A 19 -49.88 18.22 -1.68
CA ILE A 19 -50.31 18.39 -3.08
C ILE A 19 -49.72 17.28 -3.97
N THR A 20 -48.46 16.88 -3.76
CA THR A 20 -47.86 15.77 -4.53
C THR A 20 -48.48 14.43 -4.16
N ALA A 21 -48.75 14.16 -2.88
CA ALA A 21 -49.46 12.96 -2.45
C ALA A 21 -50.88 12.88 -3.06
N MET A 22 -51.60 14.00 -3.07
CA MET A 22 -52.92 14.10 -3.71
C MET A 22 -52.84 13.93 -5.23
N ALA A 23 -51.81 14.44 -5.90
CA ALA A 23 -51.59 14.27 -7.33
C ALA A 23 -51.34 12.80 -7.73
N GLU A 24 -50.59 12.06 -6.90
CA GLU A 24 -50.24 10.66 -7.13
C GLU A 24 -51.34 9.68 -6.66
N GLY A 25 -52.15 10.12 -5.70
CA GLY A 25 -53.12 9.32 -4.98
C GLY A 25 -54.55 9.41 -5.50
N LEU A 26 -55.04 10.62 -5.80
CA LEU A 26 -56.42 10.87 -6.24
C LEU A 26 -56.64 10.48 -7.70
N GLN A 27 -57.88 10.19 -8.05
CA GLN A 27 -58.29 10.16 -9.46
C GLN A 27 -58.14 11.54 -10.12
N MET A 28 -57.81 11.56 -11.43
CA MET A 28 -57.52 12.79 -12.17
C MET A 28 -58.65 13.83 -12.10
N CYS A 29 -59.92 13.39 -12.10
CA CYS A 29 -61.09 14.27 -11.94
C CYS A 29 -61.09 14.98 -10.58
N PHE A 30 -60.87 14.24 -9.49
CA PHE A 30 -60.80 14.77 -8.13
C PHE A 30 -59.62 15.72 -7.93
N TYR A 31 -58.44 15.36 -8.44
CA TYR A 31 -57.26 16.23 -8.36
C TYR A 31 -57.45 17.53 -9.15
N SER A 32 -57.99 17.48 -10.37
CA SER A 32 -58.26 18.69 -11.17
C SER A 32 -59.26 19.63 -10.50
N HIS A 33 -60.29 19.08 -9.85
CA HIS A 33 -61.26 19.84 -9.07
C HIS A 33 -60.60 20.49 -7.85
N PHE A 34 -59.82 19.73 -7.08
CA PHE A 34 -59.08 20.25 -5.93
C PHE A 34 -58.12 21.39 -6.32
N VAL A 35 -57.35 21.20 -7.38
CA VAL A 35 -56.41 22.21 -7.90
C VAL A 35 -57.13 23.48 -8.34
N SER A 36 -58.31 23.35 -8.95
CA SER A 36 -59.12 24.50 -9.33
C SER A 36 -59.65 25.28 -8.11
N LEU A 37 -59.91 24.62 -6.98
CA LEU A 37 -60.33 25.28 -5.74
C LEU A 37 -59.14 25.97 -5.06
N LEU A 38 -57.98 25.31 -5.01
CA LEU A 38 -56.78 25.84 -4.35
C LEU A 38 -56.21 27.08 -5.06
N TRP A 39 -56.32 27.15 -6.39
CA TRP A 39 -55.76 28.24 -7.20
C TRP A 39 -56.78 29.11 -7.93
N GLY A 40 -58.08 28.84 -7.81
CA GLY A 40 -59.14 29.51 -8.60
C GLY A 40 -59.93 30.63 -7.91
N ASP A 41 -59.90 30.74 -6.57
CA ASP A 41 -60.60 31.82 -5.85
C ASP A 41 -59.72 33.09 -5.77
N ASN A 42 -60.22 34.19 -6.35
CA ASN A 42 -59.57 35.49 -6.60
C ASN A 42 -59.26 36.35 -5.34
N ASP A 43 -58.97 35.76 -4.17
CA ASP A 43 -58.63 36.57 -2.99
C ASP A 43 -57.10 36.78 -2.89
N PRO A 44 -56.58 37.99 -3.18
CA PRO A 44 -55.12 38.25 -3.23
C PRO A 44 -54.45 38.15 -1.85
N ALA A 45 -55.21 37.91 -0.77
CA ALA A 45 -54.69 37.73 0.59
C ALA A 45 -53.79 36.49 0.72
N CYS A 46 -54.00 35.43 -0.07
CA CYS A 46 -53.20 34.20 -0.01
C CYS A 46 -51.74 34.39 -0.49
N LEU A 47 -51.45 35.47 -1.22
CA LEU A 47 -50.12 35.74 -1.78
C LEU A 47 -49.46 37.02 -1.24
N CYS A 48 -50.21 37.91 -0.57
CA CYS A 48 -49.76 39.28 -0.30
C CYS A 48 -49.64 39.70 1.18
N SER A 49 -50.07 38.93 2.17
CA SER A 49 -49.92 39.34 3.58
C SER A 49 -49.00 38.43 4.39
N SER A 50 -47.77 38.90 4.57
CA SER A 50 -46.73 38.46 5.52
C SER A 50 -46.09 37.08 5.26
N SER A 51 -44.76 37.09 5.25
CA SER A 51 -43.85 35.99 5.00
C SER A 51 -43.80 34.95 6.12
N HIS A 52 -44.94 34.33 6.47
CA HIS A 52 -44.99 33.28 7.48
C HIS A 52 -45.48 31.96 6.89
N VAL A 53 -44.67 30.91 7.00
CA VAL A 53 -44.93 29.52 6.55
C VAL A 53 -46.28 28.99 7.06
N ASP A 54 -46.72 29.46 8.24
CA ASP A 54 -47.99 29.08 8.85
C ASP A 54 -49.22 29.52 8.03
N SER A 55 -49.12 30.61 7.24
CA SER A 55 -50.24 31.15 6.45
C SER A 55 -50.61 30.28 5.23
N GLU A 56 -49.62 29.65 4.59
CA GLU A 56 -49.87 28.74 3.46
C GLU A 56 -50.55 27.45 3.93
N TRP A 57 -50.15 26.91 5.09
CA TRP A 57 -50.78 25.73 5.68
C TRP A 57 -52.20 26.03 6.16
N GLU A 58 -52.43 27.17 6.82
CA GLU A 58 -53.78 27.59 7.23
C GLU A 58 -54.71 27.73 6.00
N SER A 59 -54.23 28.29 4.90
CA SER A 59 -55.01 28.43 3.65
C SER A 59 -55.33 27.10 2.99
N PHE A 60 -54.33 26.20 2.87
CA PHE A 60 -54.53 24.84 2.37
C PHE A 60 -55.52 24.04 3.23
N SER A 61 -55.36 24.11 4.56
CA SER A 61 -56.26 23.47 5.53
C SER A 61 -57.66 24.04 5.48
N TYR A 62 -57.80 25.36 5.24
CA TYR A 62 -59.08 26.03 5.07
C TYR A 62 -59.83 25.53 3.85
N GLU A 63 -59.18 25.40 2.68
CA GLU A 63 -59.86 24.91 1.47
C GLU A 63 -60.31 23.45 1.57
N ILE A 64 -59.52 22.59 2.23
CA ILE A 64 -59.96 21.21 2.55
C ILE A 64 -61.11 21.22 3.57
N SER A 65 -61.02 22.07 4.60
CA SER A 65 -62.10 22.20 5.60
C SER A 65 -63.38 22.78 5.00
N LYS A 66 -63.29 23.68 4.01
CA LYS A 66 -64.40 24.24 3.23
C LYS A 66 -65.06 23.18 2.36
N ALA A 67 -64.29 22.20 1.85
CA ALA A 67 -64.86 21.02 1.22
C ALA A 67 -65.60 20.11 2.23
N CYS A 68 -65.17 20.05 3.50
CA CYS A 68 -65.94 19.42 4.58
C CYS A 68 -67.23 20.20 4.91
N THR A 69 -67.19 21.53 4.95
CA THR A 69 -68.28 22.38 5.46
C THR A 69 -69.20 22.96 4.40
N LYS A 70 -68.95 22.80 3.10
CA LYS A 70 -69.87 23.21 2.02
C LYS A 70 -71.24 22.51 2.05
N TYR A 71 -71.47 21.62 3.01
CA TYR A 71 -72.76 21.01 3.35
C TYR A 71 -73.36 21.49 4.69
N GLU A 72 -72.73 22.42 5.41
CA GLU A 72 -73.21 22.96 6.69
C GLU A 72 -73.73 24.40 6.54
N ARG A 73 -75.01 24.63 6.92
CA ARG A 73 -75.59 25.97 7.03
C ARG A 73 -74.85 26.79 8.09
N ILE A 74 -74.30 27.92 7.67
CA ILE A 74 -73.66 28.96 8.49
C ILE A 74 -74.56 29.36 9.67
N LEU A 75 -74.07 29.20 10.90
CA LEU A 75 -74.55 29.98 12.06
C LEU A 75 -73.51 31.06 12.38
N PRO A 76 -73.92 32.32 12.58
CA PRO A 76 -72.98 33.40 12.89
C PRO A 76 -72.46 33.25 14.33
N THR A 77 -71.13 33.14 14.48
CA THR A 77 -70.48 33.22 15.78
C THR A 77 -70.49 34.67 16.28
N LYS A 78 -71.10 34.86 17.46
CA LYS A 78 -71.13 36.11 18.21
C LYS A 78 -69.71 36.61 18.47
N SER A 79 -69.47 37.88 18.19
CA SER A 79 -68.29 38.63 18.65
C SER A 79 -68.26 38.64 20.18
N SER A 80 -67.24 38.04 20.78
CA SER A 80 -66.95 38.22 22.20
C SER A 80 -66.42 39.63 22.45
N THR A 81 -67.00 40.25 23.47
CA THR A 81 -66.68 41.57 24.02
C THR A 81 -65.27 41.63 24.63
N SER A 82 -64.67 42.81 24.50
CA SER A 82 -63.36 43.26 24.96
C SER A 82 -63.12 43.29 26.48
N SER A 83 -61.91 42.92 26.91
CA SER A 83 -61.06 43.55 27.98
C SER A 83 -59.84 42.63 28.23
N SER A 84 -58.62 43.01 28.60
CA SER A 84 -57.92 44.28 28.89
C SER A 84 -56.42 43.96 29.14
N THR A 85 -55.49 44.88 28.90
CA THR A 85 -54.01 44.73 29.08
C THR A 85 -53.26 43.85 28.06
N ALA A 86 -52.02 44.25 27.73
CA ALA A 86 -51.15 43.53 26.80
C ALA A 86 -50.76 42.13 27.28
N TRP A 87 -50.91 41.85 28.58
CA TRP A 87 -50.66 40.54 29.18
C TRP A 87 -51.77 39.54 28.86
N ASP A 88 -53.04 39.94 28.97
CA ASP A 88 -54.17 39.08 28.57
C ASP A 88 -54.16 38.85 27.06
N PHE A 89 -53.80 39.87 26.26
CA PHE A 89 -53.56 39.70 24.82
C PHE A 89 -52.40 38.73 24.53
N LEU A 90 -51.31 38.78 25.31
CA LEU A 90 -50.19 37.84 25.15
C LEU A 90 -50.65 36.42 25.51
N ILE A 91 -51.33 36.21 26.63
CA ILE A 91 -51.83 34.90 27.07
C ILE A 91 -52.81 34.32 26.05
N ASP A 92 -53.72 35.13 25.52
CA ASP A 92 -54.70 34.72 24.52
C ASP A 92 -54.12 34.71 23.09
N SER A 93 -52.86 35.13 22.90
CA SER A 93 -52.25 35.15 21.57
C SER A 93 -51.99 33.75 21.05
N LYS A 94 -52.17 33.57 19.73
CA LYS A 94 -51.76 32.34 19.02
C LYS A 94 -50.29 31.99 19.28
N TYR A 95 -49.42 33.00 19.41
CA TYR A 95 -47.99 32.79 19.66
C TYR A 95 -47.71 32.21 21.05
N HIS A 96 -48.35 32.70 22.11
CA HIS A 96 -48.21 32.14 23.46
C HIS A 96 -48.78 30.73 23.56
N ALA A 97 -49.96 30.49 22.96
CA ALA A 97 -50.52 29.14 22.87
C ALA A 97 -49.58 28.17 22.14
N GLN A 98 -48.93 28.61 21.05
CA GLN A 98 -47.92 27.80 20.35
C GLN A 98 -46.61 27.65 21.15
N TYR A 99 -46.17 28.69 21.85
CA TYR A 99 -44.96 28.67 22.69
C TYR A 99 -45.11 27.70 23.86
N CYS A 100 -46.24 27.74 24.56
CA CYS A 100 -46.58 26.81 25.64
C CYS A 100 -46.73 25.37 25.13
N LYS A 101 -47.18 25.17 23.88
CA LYS A 101 -47.18 23.85 23.21
C LYS A 101 -45.78 23.38 22.80
N ARG A 102 -44.81 24.28 22.58
CA ARG A 102 -43.47 23.99 22.02
C ARG A 102 -42.36 23.88 23.07
N SER A 103 -42.57 24.34 24.30
CA SER A 103 -41.55 24.40 25.36
C SER A 103 -41.69 23.23 26.36
N PRO A 104 -40.85 22.19 26.30
CA PRO A 104 -40.77 21.15 27.31
C PRO A 104 -39.76 21.54 28.41
N ILE A 105 -39.84 22.76 28.95
CA ILE A 105 -38.99 23.16 30.08
C ILE A 105 -39.62 22.60 31.37
N SER A 106 -39.11 21.47 31.85
CA SER A 106 -39.43 20.83 33.14
C SER A 106 -39.03 21.66 34.38
N GLY A 107 -39.26 22.98 34.39
CA GLY A 107 -38.78 23.85 35.46
C GLY A 107 -39.68 25.01 35.86
N THR A 108 -40.78 25.27 35.14
CA THR A 108 -41.72 26.35 35.51
C THR A 108 -43.14 25.89 35.30
N SER A 109 -43.81 25.56 36.41
CA SER A 109 -45.23 25.30 36.48
C SER A 109 -46.01 26.58 36.15
N PHE A 110 -46.40 26.76 34.89
CA PHE A 110 -47.52 27.64 34.56
C PHE A 110 -48.76 26.75 34.37
N LEU A 111 -49.66 26.79 35.36
CA LEU A 111 -50.98 26.17 35.29
C LEU A 111 -51.69 26.63 34.02
N PRO A 112 -52.20 25.72 33.15
CA PRO A 112 -53.15 26.11 32.13
C PRO A 112 -54.45 26.44 32.86
N MET A 113 -54.87 27.71 32.82
CA MET A 113 -56.19 28.09 33.30
C MET A 113 -57.25 27.43 32.41
N SER A 114 -58.26 26.85 33.03
CA SER A 114 -59.33 26.05 32.43
C SER A 114 -59.89 26.65 31.13
N TYR A 115 -59.70 25.97 30.00
CA TYR A 115 -60.53 26.21 28.82
C TYR A 115 -61.93 25.67 29.10
N GLY A 116 -62.93 26.55 29.07
CA GLY A 116 -64.33 26.17 29.17
C GLY A 116 -64.69 25.20 28.05
N THR A 117 -65.19 24.03 28.43
CA THR A 117 -65.81 23.04 27.56
C THR A 117 -67.07 23.63 26.92
N SER A 118 -66.95 24.16 25.71
CA SER A 118 -68.12 24.35 24.83
C SER A 118 -68.15 23.21 23.82
N SER A 119 -69.06 22.26 24.03
CA SER A 119 -69.30 21.16 23.09
C SER A 119 -69.91 21.71 21.81
N ILE A 120 -69.10 21.92 20.77
CA ILE A 120 -69.61 22.10 19.41
C ILE A 120 -69.76 20.69 18.85
N GLY A 121 -70.99 20.17 18.89
CA GLY A 121 -71.33 18.93 18.20
C GLY A 121 -71.22 19.14 16.70
N PHE A 122 -70.33 18.42 16.04
CA PHE A 122 -70.24 18.36 14.59
C PHE A 122 -71.29 17.36 14.07
N PRO A 123 -72.28 17.77 13.26
CA PRO A 123 -73.19 16.82 12.62
C PRO A 123 -72.45 15.99 11.56
N SER A 124 -72.59 14.67 11.62
CA SER A 124 -72.01 13.73 10.64
C SER A 124 -72.65 13.87 9.25
N PHE A 125 -71.88 13.65 8.18
CA PHE A 125 -72.37 13.60 6.78
C PHE A 125 -73.51 12.59 6.51
N LEU A 126 -73.84 11.72 7.47
CA LEU A 126 -74.76 10.58 7.33
C LEU A 126 -76.27 10.92 7.26
N GLN A 127 -76.67 12.19 7.14
CA GLN A 127 -78.10 12.55 7.16
C GLN A 127 -78.78 12.75 5.79
N ASP A 128 -78.08 12.71 4.65
CA ASP A 128 -78.75 12.76 3.32
C ASP A 128 -77.92 12.09 2.20
N GLU A 129 -78.07 10.77 2.01
CA GLU A 129 -77.41 10.02 0.93
C GLU A 129 -78.02 10.22 -0.48
N HIS A 130 -79.02 11.11 -0.63
CA HIS A 130 -79.82 11.20 -1.87
C HIS A 130 -79.48 12.36 -2.83
N SER A 131 -78.31 13.02 -2.70
CA SER A 131 -77.82 13.99 -3.69
C SER A 131 -76.57 13.49 -4.43
N SER A 132 -76.52 13.64 -5.76
CA SER A 132 -75.36 13.26 -6.59
C SER A 132 -74.07 13.99 -6.21
N ASP A 133 -74.21 15.20 -5.69
CA ASP A 133 -73.09 16.05 -5.26
C ASP A 133 -72.50 15.58 -3.93
N ALA A 134 -73.31 15.09 -2.99
CA ALA A 134 -72.82 14.52 -1.73
C ALA A 134 -71.97 13.26 -1.97
N ALA A 135 -72.40 12.39 -2.90
CA ALA A 135 -71.64 11.18 -3.24
C ALA A 135 -70.26 11.50 -3.86
N PHE A 136 -70.16 12.57 -4.67
CA PHE A 136 -68.88 13.03 -5.23
C PHE A 136 -67.93 13.54 -4.14
N TYR A 137 -68.40 14.40 -3.24
CA TYR A 137 -67.59 14.94 -2.16
C TYR A 137 -67.20 13.88 -1.12
N ILE A 138 -68.09 12.95 -0.77
CA ILE A 138 -67.75 11.83 0.13
C ILE A 138 -66.62 10.97 -0.46
N ARG A 139 -66.66 10.70 -1.78
CA ARG A 139 -65.63 9.92 -2.46
C ARG A 139 -64.29 10.68 -2.57
N LEU A 140 -64.34 11.97 -2.92
CA LEU A 140 -63.18 12.87 -2.91
C LEU A 140 -62.51 12.89 -1.53
N MET A 141 -63.29 13.06 -0.45
CA MET A 141 -62.77 13.16 0.91
C MET A 141 -62.25 11.82 1.43
N ARG A 142 -62.84 10.69 1.03
CA ARG A 142 -62.31 9.36 1.35
C ARG A 142 -60.97 9.09 0.68
N GLU A 143 -60.83 9.37 -0.62
CA GLU A 143 -59.53 9.25 -1.30
C GLU A 143 -58.50 10.26 -0.76
N THR A 144 -58.94 11.47 -0.38
CA THR A 144 -58.08 12.47 0.27
C THR A 144 -57.60 11.99 1.64
N LEU A 145 -58.48 11.36 2.43
CA LEU A 145 -58.12 10.75 3.71
C LEU A 145 -57.09 9.63 3.53
N ASP A 146 -57.33 8.66 2.64
CA ASP A 146 -56.44 7.53 2.41
C ASP A 146 -55.05 7.99 1.89
N THR A 147 -55.01 9.00 1.03
CA THR A 147 -53.76 9.52 0.43
C THR A 147 -52.94 10.38 1.38
N LEU A 148 -53.57 11.30 2.10
CA LEU A 148 -52.91 12.11 3.10
C LEU A 148 -52.55 11.29 4.36
N HIS A 149 -53.29 10.22 4.67
CA HIS A 149 -52.89 9.26 5.70
C HIS A 149 -51.61 8.48 5.31
N ALA A 150 -51.46 8.09 4.03
CA ALA A 150 -50.21 7.49 3.55
C ALA A 150 -49.02 8.47 3.72
N LEU A 151 -49.24 9.77 3.49
CA LEU A 151 -48.24 10.81 3.76
C LEU A 151 -47.97 10.96 5.26
N TYR A 152 -49.00 10.88 6.11
CA TYR A 152 -48.86 10.92 7.56
C TYR A 152 -47.96 9.80 8.09
N GLU A 153 -48.19 8.56 7.67
CA GLU A 153 -47.34 7.41 8.01
C GLU A 153 -45.91 7.54 7.45
N ASN A 154 -45.74 8.17 6.28
CA ASN A 154 -44.43 8.49 5.72
C ASN A 154 -43.67 9.52 6.57
N LEU A 155 -44.34 10.59 7.01
CA LEU A 155 -43.74 11.66 7.83
C LEU A 155 -43.39 11.18 9.24
N LYS A 156 -44.13 10.21 9.79
CA LYS A 156 -43.79 9.53 11.05
C LYS A 156 -42.39 8.91 11.06
N LEU A 157 -41.88 8.50 9.91
CA LEU A 157 -40.54 7.96 9.75
C LEU A 157 -39.45 9.04 9.65
N ASN A 158 -39.77 10.32 9.82
CA ASN A 158 -38.76 11.39 9.81
C ASN A 158 -38.90 12.25 11.07
N VAL A 159 -37.91 12.14 11.97
CA VAL A 159 -37.90 12.83 13.26
C VAL A 159 -37.91 14.36 13.11
N LEU A 160 -37.35 14.90 12.01
CA LEU A 160 -37.33 16.34 11.76
C LEU A 160 -38.70 16.92 11.37
N ARG A 161 -39.64 16.08 10.87
CA ARG A 161 -40.97 16.50 10.41
C ARG A 161 -42.06 16.32 11.47
N LYS A 162 -41.67 16.22 12.75
CA LYS A 162 -42.60 16.01 13.87
C LYS A 162 -43.64 17.13 14.04
N GLN A 163 -43.25 18.38 13.77
CA GLN A 163 -44.16 19.53 13.84
C GLN A 163 -45.24 19.45 12.76
N ASP A 164 -44.82 19.18 11.52
CA ASP A 164 -45.71 18.98 10.37
C ASP A 164 -46.71 17.85 10.59
N LEU A 165 -46.28 16.79 11.27
CA LEU A 165 -47.11 15.64 11.59
C LEU A 165 -48.30 16.02 12.49
N GLY A 166 -48.10 16.89 13.48
CA GLY A 166 -49.17 17.38 14.35
C GLY A 166 -50.17 18.28 13.61
N CYS A 167 -49.68 19.10 12.69
CA CYS A 167 -50.52 19.91 11.79
C CYS A 167 -51.40 19.03 10.89
N LEU A 168 -50.80 18.03 10.25
CA LEU A 168 -51.49 17.09 9.37
C LEU A 168 -52.48 16.21 10.13
N ALA A 169 -52.14 15.73 11.33
CA ALA A 169 -53.05 14.98 12.20
C ALA A 169 -54.32 15.78 12.52
N SER A 170 -54.20 17.08 12.79
CA SER A 170 -55.36 17.95 13.05
C SER A 170 -56.31 18.04 11.87
N LEU A 171 -55.77 18.18 10.65
CA LEU A 171 -56.56 18.19 9.42
C LEU A 171 -57.22 16.83 9.16
N LEU A 172 -56.44 15.74 9.25
CA LEU A 172 -56.93 14.38 9.04
C LEU A 172 -58.01 13.98 10.05
N CYS A 173 -57.88 14.40 11.30
CA CYS A 173 -58.89 14.16 12.34
C CYS A 173 -60.22 14.85 11.99
N ARG A 174 -60.19 16.10 11.49
CA ARG A 174 -61.40 16.81 11.01
C ARG A 174 -62.04 16.14 9.79
N VAL A 175 -61.22 15.69 8.84
CA VAL A 175 -61.70 14.96 7.65
C VAL A 175 -62.34 13.63 8.09
N ALA A 176 -61.68 12.86 8.95
CA ALA A 176 -62.19 11.59 9.46
C ALA A 176 -63.47 11.75 10.30
N SER A 177 -63.54 12.78 11.16
CA SER A 177 -64.74 13.06 11.96
C SER A 177 -65.93 13.41 11.07
N SER A 178 -65.70 14.16 9.99
CA SER A 178 -66.75 14.50 9.03
C SER A 178 -67.28 13.27 8.29
N LEU A 179 -66.39 12.33 7.92
CA LEU A 179 -66.74 11.07 7.25
C LEU A 179 -67.36 10.01 8.18
N GLY A 180 -67.37 10.23 9.50
CA GLY A 180 -67.86 9.26 10.50
C GLY A 180 -66.90 8.10 10.76
N GLU A 181 -65.62 8.21 10.36
CA GLU A 181 -64.61 7.14 10.51
C GLU A 181 -63.98 7.18 11.91
N SER A 182 -64.69 6.60 12.90
CA SER A 182 -64.30 6.63 14.33
C SER A 182 -62.94 5.97 14.62
N SER A 183 -62.54 4.96 13.84
CA SER A 183 -61.25 4.26 13.99
C SER A 183 -60.04 5.14 13.64
N TYR A 184 -60.17 6.00 12.62
CA TYR A 184 -59.15 6.98 12.25
C TYR A 184 -59.06 8.11 13.27
N VAL A 185 -60.19 8.58 13.80
CA VAL A 185 -60.20 9.61 14.87
C VAL A 185 -59.49 9.09 16.13
N ASP A 186 -59.81 7.88 16.59
CA ASP A 186 -59.10 7.24 17.72
C ASP A 186 -57.59 7.11 17.43
N TYR A 187 -57.22 6.72 16.22
CA TYR A 187 -55.81 6.59 15.82
C TYR A 187 -55.01 7.90 15.98
N TYR A 188 -55.51 9.01 15.45
CA TYR A 188 -54.81 10.31 15.57
C TYR A 188 -54.84 10.85 17.01
N CYS A 189 -55.94 10.65 17.73
CA CYS A 189 -56.05 11.03 19.15
C CYS A 189 -55.07 10.25 20.03
N ARG A 190 -54.79 8.98 19.70
CA ARG A 190 -53.76 8.21 20.39
C ARG A 190 -52.39 8.81 20.19
N ASP A 191 -52.02 9.16 18.95
CA ASP A 191 -50.70 9.75 18.62
C ASP A 191 -50.51 11.17 19.19
N PHE A 192 -51.56 11.99 19.22
CA PHE A 192 -51.53 13.40 19.68
C PHE A 192 -52.65 13.72 20.67
N PRO A 193 -52.60 13.21 21.92
CA PRO A 193 -53.71 13.29 22.85
C PRO A 193 -53.99 14.72 23.34
N HIS A 194 -52.98 15.60 23.42
CA HIS A 194 -53.18 16.99 23.83
C HIS A 194 -53.65 17.95 22.72
N ASN A 195 -53.34 17.66 21.45
CA ASN A 195 -53.73 18.54 20.34
C ASN A 195 -55.17 18.30 19.86
N LEU A 196 -55.77 17.16 20.21
CA LEU A 196 -57.06 16.68 19.66
C LEU A 196 -58.13 16.41 20.72
N VAL A 197 -57.98 16.98 21.93
CA VAL A 197 -58.84 16.72 23.10
C VAL A 197 -60.34 16.92 22.82
N ASP A 198 -60.71 17.89 21.98
CA ASP A 198 -62.10 18.23 21.67
C ASP A 198 -62.87 17.12 20.92
N PHE A 199 -62.17 16.19 20.27
CA PHE A 199 -62.75 15.13 19.43
C PHE A 199 -63.05 13.83 20.20
N HIS A 200 -62.70 13.74 21.49
CA HIS A 200 -62.89 12.54 22.32
C HIS A 200 -64.36 12.14 22.55
N SER A 201 -65.33 13.02 22.27
CA SER A 201 -66.75 12.81 22.57
C SER A 201 -67.52 11.91 21.58
N LEU A 202 -66.91 11.45 20.47
CA LEU A 202 -67.57 10.65 19.43
C LEU A 202 -67.37 9.12 19.57
N ALA A 203 -66.71 8.63 20.62
CA ALA A 203 -66.31 7.22 20.74
C ALA A 203 -67.47 6.28 21.13
N SER A 204 -68.41 6.04 20.22
CA SER A 204 -69.29 4.86 20.22
C SER A 204 -70.05 4.73 18.90
N ALA A 205 -69.41 4.22 17.86
CA ALA A 205 -70.08 3.56 16.75
C ALA A 205 -69.10 2.61 16.04
N THR A 206 -69.57 1.37 15.86
CA THR A 206 -69.01 0.24 15.10
C THR A 206 -68.42 0.67 13.76
N ALA A 207 -67.11 0.49 13.55
CA ALA A 207 -66.44 0.75 12.28
C ALA A 207 -65.84 -0.55 11.69
N LEU A 208 -65.98 -0.74 10.37
CA LEU A 208 -65.55 -1.92 9.61
C LEU A 208 -64.08 -1.88 9.14
N LYS A 209 -63.36 -0.75 9.24
CA LYS A 209 -62.03 -0.55 8.60
C LYS A 209 -60.98 -0.05 9.59
N THR A 210 -59.89 -0.79 9.74
CA THR A 210 -58.72 -0.41 10.56
C THR A 210 -57.76 0.47 9.77
N PRO A 211 -57.28 1.61 10.32
CA PRO A 211 -56.31 2.45 9.62
C PRO A 211 -54.96 1.73 9.46
N PRO A 212 -54.31 1.84 8.28
CA PRO A 212 -52.95 1.36 8.07
C PRO A 212 -51.98 1.95 9.10
N CYS A 213 -50.99 1.17 9.55
CA CYS A 213 -50.03 1.63 10.54
C CYS A 213 -48.68 0.97 10.32
N LEU A 214 -47.67 1.75 9.89
CA LEU A 214 -46.36 1.19 9.58
C LEU A 214 -45.64 0.64 10.82
N PHE A 215 -45.81 1.25 11.99
CA PHE A 215 -45.22 0.74 13.23
C PHE A 215 -45.81 -0.60 13.67
N ARG A 216 -47.12 -0.79 13.48
CA ARG A 216 -47.79 -2.08 13.72
C ARG A 216 -47.29 -3.13 12.73
N TRP A 217 -47.14 -2.73 11.47
CA TRP A 217 -46.55 -3.58 10.45
C TRP A 217 -45.13 -4.01 10.82
N PHE A 218 -44.24 -3.08 11.20
CA PHE A 218 -42.88 -3.41 11.64
C PHE A 218 -42.86 -4.35 12.86
N GLU A 219 -43.68 -4.10 13.87
CA GLU A 219 -43.80 -4.96 15.07
C GLU A 219 -44.25 -6.39 14.70
N ASN A 220 -45.32 -6.52 13.91
CA ASN A 220 -45.82 -7.82 13.44
C ASN A 220 -44.82 -8.55 12.54
N CYS A 221 -44.15 -7.82 11.64
CA CYS A 221 -43.12 -8.37 10.77
C CYS A 221 -41.93 -8.92 11.57
N LEU A 222 -41.51 -8.24 12.64
CA LEU A 222 -40.42 -8.70 13.51
C LEU A 222 -40.80 -9.96 14.30
N HIS A 223 -42.04 -10.08 14.76
CA HIS A 223 -42.50 -11.26 15.50
C HIS A 223 -42.82 -12.48 14.64
N HIS A 224 -43.34 -12.28 13.43
CA HIS A 224 -43.92 -13.36 12.62
C HIS A 224 -43.33 -13.48 11.21
N GLY A 225 -42.40 -12.60 10.81
CA GLY A 225 -41.84 -12.54 9.46
C GLY A 225 -42.73 -11.81 8.45
N CYS A 226 -42.19 -11.51 7.26
CA CYS A 226 -42.89 -10.70 6.26
C CYS A 226 -44.13 -11.39 5.66
N HIS A 227 -44.12 -12.73 5.56
CA HIS A 227 -45.22 -13.50 4.91
C HIS A 227 -46.50 -13.59 5.75
N LEU A 228 -46.40 -13.44 7.07
CA LEU A 228 -47.54 -13.52 8.01
C LEU A 228 -48.04 -12.12 8.43
N SER A 229 -47.38 -11.06 7.96
CA SER A 229 -47.76 -9.68 8.25
C SER A 229 -48.96 -9.23 7.43
N ASN A 230 -49.85 -8.43 8.03
CA ASN A 230 -51.02 -7.92 7.32
C ASN A 230 -50.60 -6.86 6.30
N LEU A 231 -50.77 -7.14 5.01
CA LEU A 231 -50.47 -6.20 3.92
C LEU A 231 -51.38 -4.96 3.94
N ASP A 232 -52.54 -5.05 4.60
CA ASP A 232 -53.46 -3.92 4.76
C ASP A 232 -52.89 -2.81 5.67
N ASP A 233 -51.84 -3.10 6.46
CA ASP A 233 -51.14 -2.10 7.27
C ASP A 233 -50.16 -1.24 6.43
N ILE A 234 -49.84 -1.63 5.19
CA ILE A 234 -49.04 -0.82 4.25
C ILE A 234 -49.98 0.06 3.41
N PRO A 235 -49.85 1.40 3.44
CA PRO A 235 -50.68 2.27 2.62
C PRO A 235 -50.54 1.98 1.12
N ALA A 236 -51.66 1.84 0.40
CA ALA A 236 -51.68 1.48 -1.02
C ALA A 236 -50.86 2.43 -1.92
N LEU A 237 -50.73 3.71 -1.54
CA LEU A 237 -49.90 4.68 -2.27
C LEU A 237 -48.42 4.29 -2.28
N MET A 238 -47.92 3.62 -1.23
CA MET A 238 -46.53 3.15 -1.15
C MET A 238 -46.23 1.98 -2.08
N CYS A 239 -47.25 1.21 -2.48
CA CYS A 239 -47.10 0.10 -3.42
C CYS A 239 -47.08 0.54 -4.90
N LYS A 240 -47.29 1.83 -5.19
CA LYS A 240 -47.19 2.36 -6.56
C LYS A 240 -45.72 2.60 -6.96
N GLN A 241 -45.31 2.10 -8.13
CA GLN A 241 -43.91 2.15 -8.61
C GLN A 241 -43.33 3.57 -8.81
N LYS A 242 -44.15 4.63 -8.93
CA LYS A 242 -43.71 6.02 -9.19
C LYS A 242 -44.14 7.05 -8.14
N GLY A 243 -44.51 6.61 -6.93
CA GLY A 243 -44.91 7.53 -5.86
C GLY A 243 -43.72 8.27 -5.25
N SER A 244 -43.53 9.55 -5.59
CA SER A 244 -42.45 10.38 -5.03
C SER A 244 -42.79 10.89 -3.63
N ALA A 245 -44.06 11.15 -3.34
CA ALA A 245 -44.51 11.76 -2.08
C ALA A 245 -44.29 10.84 -0.85
N VAL A 246 -44.41 9.52 -1.05
CA VAL A 246 -44.25 8.50 0.00
C VAL A 246 -42.97 7.66 -0.18
N SER A 247 -42.01 8.17 -0.95
CA SER A 247 -40.79 7.45 -1.29
C SER A 247 -39.92 7.11 -0.08
N TRP A 248 -39.94 7.93 0.98
CA TRP A 248 -39.17 7.70 2.20
C TRP A 248 -39.64 6.45 2.95
N GLY A 249 -40.93 6.36 3.27
CA GLY A 249 -41.53 5.21 3.94
C GLY A 249 -41.50 3.96 3.07
N ARG A 250 -41.73 4.10 1.75
CA ARG A 250 -41.56 3.00 0.77
C ARG A 250 -40.17 2.37 0.87
N LYS A 251 -39.10 3.17 0.88
CA LYS A 251 -37.72 2.69 1.00
C LYS A 251 -37.51 1.91 2.30
N VAL A 252 -37.93 2.46 3.43
CA VAL A 252 -37.79 1.80 4.75
C VAL A 252 -38.54 0.47 4.80
N VAL A 253 -39.78 0.43 4.31
CA VAL A 253 -40.59 -0.79 4.21
C VAL A 253 -39.88 -1.82 3.31
N SER A 254 -39.32 -1.39 2.18
CA SER A 254 -38.59 -2.28 1.29
C SER A 254 -37.36 -2.92 1.94
N PHE A 255 -36.62 -2.17 2.76
CA PHE A 255 -35.46 -2.69 3.50
C PHE A 255 -35.89 -3.72 4.55
N TYR A 256 -36.96 -3.44 5.30
CA TYR A 256 -37.53 -4.38 6.28
C TYR A 256 -38.08 -5.65 5.62
N SER A 257 -38.78 -5.52 4.50
CA SER A 257 -39.26 -6.66 3.73
C SER A 257 -38.11 -7.56 3.29
N LEU A 258 -37.01 -7.00 2.75
CA LEU A 258 -35.84 -7.77 2.34
C LEU A 258 -35.14 -8.46 3.52
N LEU A 259 -34.93 -7.75 4.64
CA LEU A 259 -34.30 -8.31 5.83
C LEU A 259 -35.06 -9.52 6.39
N LEU A 260 -36.39 -9.45 6.35
CA LEU A 260 -37.30 -10.45 6.91
C LEU A 260 -37.78 -11.47 5.86
N GLY A 261 -37.05 -11.60 4.74
CA GLY A 261 -37.17 -12.74 3.82
C GLY A 261 -38.16 -12.59 2.67
N ALA A 262 -38.59 -11.38 2.31
CA ALA A 262 -39.48 -11.19 1.16
C ALA A 262 -38.83 -11.64 -0.16
N GLU A 263 -39.56 -12.46 -0.93
CA GLU A 263 -39.11 -12.89 -2.26
C GLU A 263 -39.17 -11.75 -3.27
N ARG A 264 -38.21 -11.72 -4.19
CA ARG A 264 -38.10 -10.67 -5.21
C ARG A 264 -38.61 -11.17 -6.56
N GLN A 265 -39.67 -10.53 -7.07
CA GLN A 265 -40.18 -10.76 -8.43
C GLN A 265 -39.84 -9.54 -9.30
N GLY A 266 -38.67 -9.58 -9.95
CA GLY A 266 -38.15 -8.43 -10.70
C GLY A 266 -37.75 -7.27 -9.77
N SER A 267 -38.40 -6.12 -9.92
CA SER A 267 -38.21 -4.92 -9.08
C SER A 267 -39.25 -4.76 -7.97
N ASN A 268 -40.21 -5.69 -7.85
CA ASN A 268 -41.22 -5.70 -6.80
C ASN A 268 -40.94 -6.82 -5.79
N LEU A 269 -41.25 -6.56 -4.53
CA LEU A 269 -41.17 -7.53 -3.43
C LEU A 269 -42.51 -8.23 -3.21
N SER A 270 -42.51 -9.37 -2.52
CA SER A 270 -43.74 -10.07 -2.10
C SER A 270 -44.65 -9.22 -1.19
N SER A 271 -44.14 -8.14 -0.60
CA SER A 271 -44.92 -7.13 0.12
C SER A 271 -45.67 -6.13 -0.77
N GLY A 272 -45.50 -6.20 -2.10
CA GLY A 272 -46.12 -5.29 -3.07
C GLY A 272 -45.35 -3.99 -3.28
N VAL A 273 -44.23 -3.79 -2.59
CA VAL A 273 -43.42 -2.57 -2.63
C VAL A 273 -42.30 -2.68 -3.67
N TYR A 274 -42.01 -1.58 -4.35
CA TYR A 274 -40.90 -1.47 -5.30
C TYR A 274 -39.56 -1.26 -4.59
N CYS A 275 -38.52 -1.97 -5.02
CA CYS A 275 -37.16 -1.86 -4.48
C CYS A 275 -36.10 -2.08 -5.57
N GLU A 276 -35.18 -1.12 -5.73
CA GLU A 276 -33.97 -1.30 -6.53
C GLU A 276 -32.83 -1.89 -5.70
N VAL A 277 -31.99 -2.73 -6.31
CA VAL A 277 -30.83 -3.37 -5.66
C VAL A 277 -29.58 -3.13 -6.50
N ALA A 278 -28.50 -2.71 -5.86
CA ALA A 278 -27.23 -2.45 -6.53
C ALA A 278 -26.57 -3.77 -6.98
N ASN A 279 -25.64 -3.67 -7.94
CA ASN A 279 -24.88 -4.83 -8.40
C ASN A 279 -23.95 -5.32 -7.27
N GLY A 280 -23.97 -6.63 -7.01
CA GLY A 280 -23.11 -7.30 -6.04
C GLY A 280 -23.70 -8.64 -5.58
N SER A 281 -22.84 -9.51 -5.06
CA SER A 281 -23.24 -10.79 -4.49
C SER A 281 -23.76 -10.60 -3.06
N ALA A 282 -24.74 -11.42 -2.69
CA ALA A 282 -25.29 -11.44 -1.34
C ALA A 282 -25.62 -12.89 -0.96
N ARG A 283 -25.07 -13.31 0.18
CA ARG A 283 -25.25 -14.65 0.77
C ARG A 283 -26.42 -14.69 1.74
N ASN A 284 -26.67 -13.56 2.41
CA ASN A 284 -27.70 -13.42 3.44
C ASN A 284 -28.67 -12.27 3.11
N THR A 285 -29.80 -12.20 3.82
CA THR A 285 -30.80 -11.14 3.64
C THR A 285 -30.29 -9.77 4.08
N GLU A 286 -29.38 -9.71 5.05
CA GLU A 286 -28.75 -8.46 5.51
C GLU A 286 -27.89 -7.83 4.41
N GLU A 287 -27.10 -8.65 3.71
CA GLU A 287 -26.27 -8.21 2.58
C GLU A 287 -27.12 -7.68 1.42
N LEU A 288 -28.24 -8.34 1.11
CA LEU A 288 -29.21 -7.86 0.12
C LEU A 288 -29.82 -6.51 0.50
N ALA A 289 -30.16 -6.33 1.78
CA ALA A 289 -30.70 -5.07 2.27
C ALA A 289 -29.67 -3.92 2.16
N VAL A 290 -28.38 -4.18 2.39
CA VAL A 290 -27.31 -3.19 2.18
C VAL A 290 -27.24 -2.75 0.71
N LEU A 291 -27.28 -3.69 -0.23
CA LEU A 291 -27.25 -3.38 -1.67
C LEU A 291 -28.51 -2.60 -2.11
N ALA A 292 -29.67 -2.89 -1.51
CA ALA A 292 -30.90 -2.12 -1.72
C ALA A 292 -30.79 -0.69 -1.19
N MET A 293 -30.26 -0.51 0.01
CA MET A 293 -30.02 0.82 0.59
C MET A 293 -29.10 1.65 -0.29
N VAL A 294 -28.05 1.05 -0.87
CA VAL A 294 -27.12 1.73 -1.77
C VAL A 294 -27.80 2.16 -3.07
N ALA A 295 -28.58 1.28 -3.71
CA ALA A 295 -29.31 1.61 -4.93
C ALA A 295 -30.32 2.75 -4.71
N GLU A 296 -31.03 2.72 -3.58
CA GLU A 296 -32.01 3.73 -3.18
C GLU A 296 -31.37 5.03 -2.62
N LYS A 297 -30.04 5.13 -2.63
CA LYS A 297 -29.23 6.25 -2.10
C LYS A 297 -29.53 6.57 -0.64
N PHE A 298 -29.69 5.52 0.17
CA PHE A 298 -30.00 5.60 1.60
C PHE A 298 -28.75 5.29 2.42
N GLY A 299 -28.10 6.33 2.94
CA GLY A 299 -26.85 6.25 3.70
C GLY A 299 -27.01 6.37 5.22
N ARG A 300 -25.88 6.54 5.93
CA ARG A 300 -25.84 6.72 7.40
C ARG A 300 -26.58 7.99 7.86
N GLN A 301 -26.43 9.10 7.14
CA GLN A 301 -27.13 10.35 7.45
C GLN A 301 -28.65 10.18 7.37
N GLN A 302 -29.14 9.37 6.43
CA GLN A 302 -30.57 9.05 6.31
C GLN A 302 -31.04 8.15 7.47
N LEU A 303 -30.21 7.21 7.94
CA LEU A 303 -30.50 6.39 9.11
C LEU A 303 -30.63 7.21 10.41
N ASP A 304 -29.93 8.34 10.52
CA ASP A 304 -30.01 9.25 11.67
C ASP A 304 -31.36 9.99 11.75
N LEU A 305 -32.09 10.10 10.63
CA LEU A 305 -33.41 10.76 10.56
C LEU A 305 -34.58 9.84 10.95
N LEU A 306 -34.35 8.52 10.98
CA LEU A 306 -35.38 7.54 11.30
C LEU A 306 -35.66 7.48 12.81
N PRO A 307 -36.90 7.15 13.22
CA PRO A 307 -37.20 6.78 14.59
C PRO A 307 -36.27 5.67 15.07
N ILE A 308 -35.77 5.80 16.29
CA ILE A 308 -34.65 4.98 16.80
C ILE A 308 -34.93 3.48 16.79
N GLY A 309 -36.19 3.06 16.99
CA GLY A 309 -36.57 1.65 16.99
C GLY A 309 -36.52 1.05 15.59
N VAL A 310 -36.82 1.87 14.58
CA VAL A 310 -36.74 1.49 13.17
C VAL A 310 -35.28 1.53 12.68
N SER A 311 -34.52 2.55 13.10
CA SER A 311 -33.11 2.71 12.77
C SER A 311 -32.24 1.57 13.36
N LEU A 312 -32.55 1.10 14.57
CA LEU A 312 -31.79 0.07 15.29
C LEU A 312 -31.63 -1.23 14.48
N VAL A 313 -32.72 -1.73 13.88
CA VAL A 313 -32.70 -2.99 13.11
C VAL A 313 -31.80 -2.86 11.88
N LEU A 314 -31.93 -1.75 11.14
CA LEU A 314 -31.11 -1.47 9.97
C LEU A 314 -29.63 -1.29 10.34
N ARG A 315 -29.33 -0.58 11.44
CA ARG A 315 -27.96 -0.41 11.95
C ARG A 315 -27.34 -1.75 12.35
N HIS A 316 -28.11 -2.65 12.97
CA HIS A 316 -27.60 -3.98 13.32
C HIS A 316 -27.33 -4.84 12.08
N ALA A 317 -28.17 -4.76 11.05
CA ALA A 317 -27.92 -5.44 9.77
C ALA A 317 -26.60 -4.95 9.13
N LEU A 318 -26.34 -3.63 9.16
CA LEU A 318 -25.06 -3.07 8.71
C LEU A 318 -23.87 -3.59 9.53
N ASP A 319 -24.02 -3.69 10.85
CA ASP A 319 -22.96 -4.19 11.75
C ASP A 319 -22.62 -5.66 11.47
N LYS A 320 -23.63 -6.51 11.25
CA LYS A 320 -23.45 -7.92 10.88
C LYS A 320 -22.71 -8.08 9.54
N CYS A 321 -22.98 -7.19 8.57
CA CYS A 321 -22.28 -7.19 7.28
C CYS A 321 -20.84 -6.67 7.37
N ARG A 322 -20.44 -5.98 8.45
CA ARG A 322 -19.13 -5.34 8.60
C ARG A 322 -17.98 -6.33 8.76
N GLU A 323 -18.26 -7.49 9.34
CA GLU A 323 -17.25 -8.52 9.64
C GLU A 323 -16.61 -9.11 8.39
N SER A 324 -17.43 -9.48 7.39
CA SER A 324 -16.97 -10.14 6.17
C SER A 324 -17.80 -9.75 4.93
N PRO A 325 -17.74 -8.48 4.48
CA PRO A 325 -18.45 -8.06 3.28
C PRO A 325 -17.87 -8.75 2.03
N PRO A 326 -18.70 -9.12 1.03
CA PRO A 326 -18.24 -9.64 -0.26
C PRO A 326 -17.31 -8.69 -1.04
N ASP A 327 -16.43 -9.23 -1.88
CA ASP A 327 -15.39 -8.48 -2.63
C ASP A 327 -15.91 -7.76 -3.90
N ASP A 328 -17.11 -8.10 -4.36
CA ASP A 328 -17.70 -7.59 -5.60
C ASP A 328 -18.64 -6.39 -5.38
N TRP A 329 -18.70 -5.88 -4.16
CA TRP A 329 -19.54 -4.74 -3.81
C TRP A 329 -19.05 -3.41 -4.40
N PRO A 330 -19.98 -2.46 -4.66
CA PRO A 330 -19.63 -1.13 -5.10
C PRO A 330 -19.08 -0.31 -3.93
N ALA A 331 -18.19 0.65 -4.20
CA ALA A 331 -17.53 1.45 -3.16
C ALA A 331 -18.48 2.12 -2.14
N PRO A 332 -19.67 2.64 -2.53
CA PRO A 332 -20.64 3.18 -1.56
C PRO A 332 -21.17 2.16 -0.55
N ALA A 333 -21.23 0.85 -0.89
CA ALA A 333 -21.68 -0.19 0.02
C ALA A 333 -20.68 -0.41 1.16
N TYR A 334 -19.39 -0.43 0.83
CA TYR A 334 -18.33 -0.51 1.83
C TYR A 334 -18.30 0.70 2.77
N VAL A 335 -18.52 1.91 2.23
CA VAL A 335 -18.64 3.14 3.05
C VAL A 335 -19.85 3.07 3.98
N LEU A 336 -21.01 2.58 3.50
CA LEU A 336 -22.23 2.44 4.29
C LEU A 336 -22.01 1.51 5.50
N VAL A 337 -21.41 0.36 5.28
CA VAL A 337 -21.07 -0.62 6.32
C VAL A 337 -19.93 -0.15 7.23
N GLY A 338 -19.07 0.74 6.74
CA GLY A 338 -17.97 1.36 7.50
C GLY A 338 -16.62 0.72 7.27
N ARG A 339 -16.47 -0.02 6.16
CA ARG A 339 -15.25 -0.66 5.67
C ARG A 339 -14.59 0.19 4.58
N GLU A 340 -14.18 1.40 4.95
CA GLU A 340 -13.56 2.34 4.00
C GLU A 340 -12.23 1.84 3.42
N ASP A 341 -11.58 0.89 4.09
CA ASP A 341 -10.42 0.12 3.61
C ASP A 341 -10.67 -0.58 2.27
N LEU A 342 -11.82 -1.23 2.12
CA LEU A 342 -12.21 -1.89 0.88
C LEU A 342 -12.71 -0.88 -0.17
N ALA A 343 -13.31 0.22 0.28
CA ALA A 343 -13.79 1.28 -0.60
C ALA A 343 -12.63 2.02 -1.30
N THR A 344 -11.57 2.37 -0.56
CA THR A 344 -10.39 3.06 -1.10
C THR A 344 -9.63 2.19 -2.08
N ALA A 345 -9.55 0.88 -1.82
CA ALA A 345 -8.96 -0.08 -2.76
C ALA A 345 -9.67 -0.07 -4.13
N LYS A 346 -11.01 0.01 -4.15
CA LYS A 346 -11.81 0.09 -5.40
C LYS A 346 -11.76 1.46 -6.07
N MET A 347 -11.63 2.55 -5.29
CA MET A 347 -11.59 3.93 -5.80
C MET A 347 -10.19 4.37 -6.28
N GLY A 348 -9.14 3.60 -6.01
CA GLY A 348 -7.74 3.93 -6.30
C GLY A 348 -7.43 4.33 -7.75
N SER A 349 -8.32 4.01 -8.70
CA SER A 349 -8.21 4.42 -10.10
C SER A 349 -8.72 5.86 -10.38
N ALA A 350 -9.67 6.39 -9.60
CA ALA A 350 -10.39 7.64 -9.91
C ALA A 350 -9.89 8.90 -9.18
N ARG A 351 -9.15 8.78 -8.06
CA ARG A 351 -8.75 9.92 -7.22
C ARG A 351 -7.52 10.71 -7.69
N LYS A 352 -6.83 10.27 -8.76
CA LYS A 352 -5.60 10.93 -9.23
C LYS A 352 -5.81 12.11 -10.19
N GLU A 353 -7.03 12.39 -10.66
CA GLU A 353 -7.25 13.43 -11.68
C GLU A 353 -7.63 14.82 -11.15
N THR A 354 -7.93 14.99 -9.86
CA THR A 354 -8.40 16.30 -9.34
C THR A 354 -7.70 16.79 -8.07
N GLY A 355 -6.45 16.41 -7.84
CA GLY A 355 -5.65 17.00 -6.77
C GLY A 355 -4.17 16.91 -7.07
N PHE A 356 -3.52 18.06 -7.25
CA PHE A 356 -2.09 18.23 -7.00
C PHE A 356 -1.81 17.83 -5.55
N GLY A 357 -1.64 16.53 -5.32
CA GLY A 357 -1.30 15.96 -4.04
C GLY A 357 0.19 16.17 -3.79
N ASN A 358 0.52 17.24 -3.07
CA ASN A 358 1.77 17.39 -2.34
C ASN A 358 1.95 16.18 -1.40
N ASN A 359 2.49 15.07 -1.91
CA ASN A 359 2.77 13.87 -1.11
C ASN A 359 4.17 13.88 -0.47
N ASP A 360 4.97 14.92 -0.68
CA ASP A 360 6.36 14.97 -0.16
C ASP A 360 6.58 15.93 1.02
N ASN A 361 5.55 16.65 1.48
CA ASN A 361 5.67 17.57 2.64
C ASN A 361 4.88 17.13 3.89
N LEU A 362 4.36 15.90 3.94
CA LEU A 362 3.87 15.31 5.20
C LEU A 362 4.98 14.54 5.96
N THR A 363 6.24 14.80 5.63
CA THR A 363 7.43 14.17 6.25
C THR A 363 8.19 15.11 7.18
N SER A 364 7.73 16.36 7.40
CA SER A 364 8.31 17.29 8.39
C SER A 364 7.39 17.63 9.57
N ILE A 365 6.29 16.91 9.76
CA ILE A 365 5.50 16.99 11.00
C ILE A 365 5.61 15.63 11.69
N SER A 366 6.67 15.48 12.47
CA SER A 366 6.71 14.47 13.53
C SER A 366 5.48 14.67 14.42
N VAL A 367 4.57 13.69 14.40
CA VAL A 367 3.41 13.64 15.30
C VAL A 367 3.90 13.37 16.73
N PRO A 368 3.28 13.93 17.78
CA PRO A 368 3.79 13.92 19.16
C PRO A 368 4.15 12.54 19.76
N TYR A 369 3.61 11.43 19.25
CA TYR A 369 3.94 10.10 19.77
C TYR A 369 5.38 9.67 19.42
N MET A 370 5.96 10.19 18.33
CA MET A 370 7.35 9.92 17.95
C MET A 370 8.40 10.66 18.80
N LEU A 371 8.00 11.67 19.59
CA LEU A 371 8.90 12.36 20.52
C LEU A 371 9.41 11.45 21.65
N HIS A 372 8.69 10.38 21.96
CA HIS A 372 8.99 9.47 23.08
C HIS A 372 9.82 8.25 22.66
N LEU A 373 9.97 8.03 21.35
CA LEU A 373 10.77 6.96 20.75
C LEU A 373 12.04 7.50 20.09
N GLN A 374 12.50 8.69 20.48
CA GLN A 374 13.86 9.09 20.15
C GLN A 374 14.81 8.03 20.74
N PRO A 375 15.67 7.37 19.93
CA PRO A 375 16.84 6.73 20.48
C PRO A 375 17.59 7.80 21.29
N VAL A 376 18.40 7.40 22.27
CA VAL A 376 19.38 8.31 22.89
C VAL A 376 20.31 8.83 21.79
N THR A 377 19.89 9.88 21.11
CA THR A 377 20.66 10.65 20.15
C THR A 377 21.41 11.66 20.98
N VAL A 378 22.74 11.54 20.99
CA VAL A 378 23.61 12.66 21.28
C VAL A 378 23.10 13.83 20.42
N PRO A 379 22.79 15.01 21.00
CA PRO A 379 22.07 16.05 20.29
C PRO A 379 22.85 16.47 19.05
N THR A 380 22.27 16.29 17.87
CA THR A 380 22.65 17.02 16.67
C THR A 380 21.55 18.04 16.44
N ALA A 381 21.92 19.31 16.56
CA ALA A 381 21.02 20.44 16.48
C ALA A 381 20.50 20.61 15.04
N SER A 382 19.31 20.10 14.75
CA SER A 382 18.56 20.48 13.54
C SER A 382 17.11 20.89 13.81
N ASP A 383 16.62 20.79 15.06
CA ASP A 383 15.25 21.16 15.42
C ASP A 383 15.20 22.46 16.23
N VAL A 384 15.64 23.56 15.62
CA VAL A 384 15.29 24.91 16.07
C VAL A 384 14.70 25.67 14.88
N PRO A 385 13.48 26.23 14.98
CA PRO A 385 12.89 27.05 13.93
C PRO A 385 13.77 28.26 13.62
N THR A 386 13.81 28.66 12.35
CA THR A 386 14.79 29.57 11.73
C THR A 386 14.62 31.05 12.09
N SER A 387 14.29 31.37 13.35
CA SER A 387 14.27 32.73 13.87
C SER A 387 14.77 32.70 15.30
N GLU A 388 15.80 33.51 15.58
CA GLU A 388 16.44 33.72 16.89
C GLU A 388 17.64 32.81 17.26
N VAL A 389 18.71 32.83 16.46
CA VAL A 389 20.07 32.66 17.02
C VAL A 389 21.03 33.61 16.29
N LEU A 390 21.03 34.86 16.72
CA LEU A 390 22.21 35.71 16.62
C LEU A 390 22.93 35.60 17.97
N ASN A 391 24.19 35.15 17.93
CA ASN A 391 25.19 35.16 18.99
C ASN A 391 25.36 33.85 19.80
N SER A 392 26.10 32.89 19.23
CA SER A 392 27.05 32.07 19.99
C SER A 392 28.11 31.51 19.04
N GLU A 393 29.35 31.96 19.21
CA GLU A 393 30.54 31.44 18.53
C GLU A 393 30.92 30.07 19.11
N ASP A 394 30.31 28.98 18.63
CA ASP A 394 30.78 27.61 18.88
C ASP A 394 31.45 27.06 17.61
N THR A 395 32.75 26.81 17.72
CA THR A 395 33.68 26.40 16.65
C THR A 395 33.46 24.98 16.10
N ASP A 396 32.43 24.25 16.54
CA ASP A 396 32.03 22.94 15.97
C ASP A 396 30.92 23.06 14.89
N ALA A 397 30.41 24.26 14.62
CA ALA A 397 29.39 24.53 13.61
C ALA A 397 29.92 24.58 12.15
N VAL A 398 31.21 24.32 11.91
CA VAL A 398 31.84 24.43 10.58
C VAL A 398 31.52 23.23 9.67
N TYR A 399 31.10 22.09 10.22
CA TYR A 399 30.53 20.98 9.44
C TYR A 399 29.02 21.17 9.27
N ARG A 400 28.61 22.14 8.46
CA ARG A 400 27.30 22.07 7.77
C ARG A 400 27.17 20.67 7.16
N SER A 401 25.98 20.07 7.25
CA SER A 401 25.66 18.70 6.82
C SER A 401 26.22 18.39 5.43
N VAL A 402 27.40 17.75 5.36
CA VAL A 402 27.97 17.29 4.10
C VAL A 402 27.01 16.26 3.51
N GLU A 403 26.46 16.59 2.35
CA GLU A 403 25.56 15.70 1.61
C GLU A 403 26.32 14.43 1.17
N ASP A 404 25.97 13.30 1.78
CA ASP A 404 26.51 11.98 1.45
C ASP A 404 25.62 11.20 0.47
N GLY A 405 24.47 11.77 0.15
CA GLY A 405 23.51 11.28 -0.84
C GLY A 405 22.56 10.21 -0.29
N MET A 406 22.59 9.93 1.02
CA MET A 406 21.78 8.90 1.68
C MET A 406 20.82 9.50 2.73
N GLU A 407 20.67 10.84 2.80
CA GLU A 407 19.86 11.55 3.79
C GLU A 407 18.38 11.13 3.76
N HIS A 408 17.84 11.04 2.54
CA HIS A 408 16.44 10.77 2.25
C HIS A 408 16.00 9.34 2.61
N ILE A 409 16.92 8.43 2.95
CA ILE A 409 16.57 7.04 3.30
C ILE A 409 15.75 7.00 4.59
N PHE A 410 15.94 7.95 5.52
CA PHE A 410 15.23 7.97 6.81
C PHE A 410 13.80 8.51 6.66
N THR A 411 12.97 7.78 5.92
CA THR A 411 11.53 8.03 5.82
C THR A 411 10.77 7.39 6.99
N SER A 412 9.53 7.83 7.22
CA SER A 412 8.61 7.20 8.19
C SER A 412 8.48 5.69 7.94
N THR A 413 8.47 5.26 6.68
CA THR A 413 8.42 3.86 6.25
C THR A 413 9.63 3.05 6.71
N THR A 414 10.85 3.54 6.46
CA THR A 414 12.08 2.83 6.86
C THR A 414 12.26 2.82 8.37
N GLN A 415 11.78 3.85 9.06
CA GLN A 415 11.76 3.91 10.52
C GLN A 415 10.76 2.90 11.10
N LEU A 416 9.63 2.63 10.46
CA LEU A 416 8.77 1.52 10.88
C LEU A 416 9.49 0.18 10.72
N ARG A 417 10.18 -0.06 9.60
CA ARG A 417 10.82 -1.36 9.39
C ARG A 417 12.06 -1.60 10.27
N TYR A 418 12.89 -0.58 10.46
CA TYR A 418 14.20 -0.70 11.10
C TYR A 418 14.40 0.22 12.32
N GLY A 419 13.39 0.96 12.78
CA GLY A 419 13.55 1.96 13.84
C GLY A 419 13.75 1.39 15.25
N ARG A 420 13.63 0.08 15.43
CA ARG A 420 13.96 -0.58 16.71
C ARG A 420 15.46 -0.59 16.99
N ASP A 421 16.30 -0.46 15.97
CA ASP A 421 17.74 -0.36 16.12
C ASP A 421 18.35 0.68 15.17
N LEU A 422 19.66 0.89 15.30
CA LEU A 422 20.39 1.89 14.51
C LEU A 422 21.07 1.26 13.28
N ARG A 423 20.57 0.13 12.76
CA ARG A 423 21.26 -0.58 11.66
C ARG A 423 21.39 0.26 10.40
N LEU A 424 20.37 1.05 10.05
CA LEU A 424 20.42 1.95 8.88
C LEU A 424 21.47 3.06 9.06
N ASN A 425 21.59 3.61 10.26
CA ASN A 425 22.63 4.60 10.58
C ASN A 425 24.02 4.00 10.42
N GLU A 426 24.20 2.76 10.87
CA GLU A 426 25.46 2.05 10.70
C GLU A 426 25.73 1.75 9.22
N VAL A 427 24.75 1.30 8.43
CA VAL A 427 24.90 1.09 6.97
C VAL A 427 25.32 2.39 6.28
N ARG A 428 24.64 3.51 6.57
CA ARG A 428 25.01 4.84 6.04
C ARG A 428 26.45 5.19 6.40
N ARG A 429 26.87 4.95 7.64
CA ARG A 429 28.26 5.16 8.09
C ARG A 429 29.25 4.26 7.34
N LEU A 430 28.89 3.01 7.05
CA LEU A 430 29.73 2.05 6.34
C LEU A 430 29.80 2.33 4.82
N LEU A 431 28.77 2.93 4.22
CA LEU A 431 28.74 3.23 2.78
C LEU A 431 29.05 4.71 2.45
N CYS A 432 29.37 5.53 3.46
CA CYS A 432 29.71 6.94 3.28
C CYS A 432 31.09 7.11 2.64
N SER A 433 31.14 7.74 1.47
CA SER A 433 32.37 8.14 0.76
C SER A 433 32.69 9.63 0.88
N ALA A 434 31.78 10.43 1.45
CA ALA A 434 31.84 11.90 1.46
C ALA A 434 32.50 12.49 2.71
N ARG A 435 33.09 11.66 3.59
CA ARG A 435 33.73 12.08 4.83
C ARG A 435 35.12 11.44 4.97
N PRO A 436 36.10 12.14 5.56
CA PRO A 436 37.44 11.59 5.76
C PRO A 436 37.43 10.42 6.77
N VAL A 437 38.24 9.40 6.47
CA VAL A 437 38.32 8.16 7.27
C VAL A 437 39.20 8.38 8.51
N ALA A 438 38.83 7.86 9.68
CA ALA A 438 39.70 7.93 10.86
C ALA A 438 40.91 7.00 10.72
N ILE A 439 42.12 7.55 10.90
CA ILE A 439 43.38 6.81 10.90
C ILE A 439 43.88 6.67 12.34
N GLN A 440 44.44 5.52 12.68
CA GLN A 440 45.07 5.30 13.98
C GLN A 440 46.54 5.71 13.91
N THR A 441 46.91 6.75 14.64
CA THR A 441 48.29 7.22 14.75
C THR A 441 48.70 7.37 16.22
N SER A 442 50.01 7.29 16.47
CA SER A 442 50.60 7.65 17.75
C SER A 442 50.31 9.12 18.09
N THR A 443 50.32 9.45 19.38
CA THR A 443 50.12 10.83 19.87
C THR A 443 51.32 11.73 19.57
N ASN A 444 52.52 11.16 19.41
CA ASN A 444 53.76 11.88 19.09
C ASN A 444 54.25 11.46 17.69
N PRO A 445 53.98 12.26 16.63
CA PRO A 445 54.34 11.91 15.27
C PRO A 445 55.84 12.02 15.03
N THR A 446 56.43 10.97 14.46
CA THR A 446 57.79 10.89 13.91
C THR A 446 57.76 10.98 12.39
N ALA A 447 58.91 11.22 11.74
CA ALA A 447 58.97 11.28 10.27
C ALA A 447 58.53 9.98 9.58
N SER A 448 58.81 8.81 10.20
CA SER A 448 58.32 7.50 9.74
C SER A 448 56.80 7.32 9.84
N ASP A 449 56.12 8.13 10.66
CA ASP A 449 54.66 8.05 10.79
C ASP A 449 53.94 8.64 9.57
N GLN A 450 54.58 9.53 8.80
CA GLN A 450 54.01 10.05 7.56
C GLN A 450 53.86 8.96 6.49
N ASP A 451 54.90 8.15 6.30
CA ASP A 451 54.87 7.02 5.34
C ASP A 451 53.84 5.97 5.76
N LEU A 452 53.76 5.67 7.06
CA LEU A 452 52.76 4.75 7.62
C LEU A 452 51.33 5.29 7.45
N GLN A 453 51.12 6.60 7.67
CA GLN A 453 49.84 7.27 7.43
C GLN A 453 49.42 7.18 5.96
N GLN A 454 50.33 7.45 5.02
CA GLN A 454 50.07 7.36 3.58
C GLN A 454 49.77 5.92 3.15
N GLN A 455 50.48 4.92 3.70
CA GLN A 455 50.20 3.50 3.43
C GLN A 455 48.82 3.08 3.94
N GLN A 456 48.41 3.51 5.14
CA GLN A 456 47.07 3.24 5.66
C GLN A 456 45.98 3.95 4.84
N LEU A 457 46.22 5.21 4.45
CA LEU A 457 45.35 5.98 3.57
C LEU A 457 45.15 5.32 2.22
N TRP A 458 46.21 4.75 1.63
CA TRP A 458 46.13 4.02 0.36
C TRP A 458 45.17 2.83 0.43
N ASN A 459 45.28 2.02 1.47
CA ASN A 459 44.38 0.89 1.69
C ASN A 459 42.93 1.35 1.93
N PHE A 460 42.75 2.45 2.67
CA PHE A 460 41.43 3.05 2.84
C PHE A 460 40.89 3.67 1.56
N ALA A 461 41.73 4.20 0.67
CA ALA A 461 41.31 4.75 -0.61
C ALA A 461 40.78 3.65 -1.54
N GLN A 462 41.42 2.47 -1.58
CA GLN A 462 40.89 1.30 -2.28
C GLN A 462 39.50 0.90 -1.76
N ARG A 463 39.29 0.96 -0.45
CA ARG A 463 37.97 0.71 0.14
C ARG A 463 36.96 1.80 -0.21
N THR A 464 37.33 3.08 -0.08
CA THR A 464 36.43 4.22 -0.30
C THR A 464 35.96 4.29 -1.75
N THR A 465 36.84 3.99 -2.71
CA THR A 465 36.51 3.94 -4.16
C THR A 465 35.57 2.79 -4.52
N ALA A 466 35.46 1.74 -3.69
CA ALA A 466 34.53 0.62 -3.87
C ALA A 466 33.15 0.84 -3.22
N LEU A 467 32.99 1.83 -2.34
CA LEU A 467 31.72 2.11 -1.65
C LEU A 467 30.53 2.49 -2.56
N PRO A 468 30.72 3.17 -3.71
CA PRO A 468 29.61 3.55 -4.58
C PRO A 468 28.76 2.38 -5.07
N PHE A 469 29.32 1.18 -5.24
CA PHE A 469 28.56 -0.01 -5.65
C PHE A 469 27.47 -0.38 -4.64
N GLY A 470 27.85 -0.54 -3.38
CA GLY A 470 26.90 -0.82 -2.30
C GLY A 470 25.95 0.34 -2.04
N ARG A 471 26.42 1.59 -2.14
CA ARG A 471 25.56 2.77 -1.94
C ARG A 471 24.48 2.88 -3.01
N GLY A 472 24.80 2.59 -4.27
CA GLY A 472 23.81 2.55 -5.36
C GLY A 472 22.70 1.54 -5.09
N ALA A 473 23.07 0.34 -4.61
CA ALA A 473 22.09 -0.68 -4.23
C ALA A 473 21.27 -0.25 -3.00
N PHE A 474 21.92 0.32 -1.98
CA PHE A 474 21.27 0.78 -0.75
C PHE A 474 20.25 1.89 -0.99
N THR A 475 20.56 2.84 -1.89
CA THR A 475 19.71 3.99 -2.22
C THR A 475 18.81 3.75 -3.43
N LEU A 476 18.74 2.54 -3.99
CA LEU A 476 18.00 2.29 -5.23
C LEU A 476 16.52 2.73 -5.14
N ALA A 477 16.10 3.62 -6.04
CA ALA A 477 14.72 4.08 -6.19
C ALA A 477 14.07 4.64 -4.90
N THR A 478 14.81 5.38 -4.08
CA THR A 478 14.34 5.94 -2.81
C THR A 478 14.04 7.44 -2.83
N THR A 479 14.44 8.20 -3.86
CA THR A 479 14.20 9.66 -3.95
C THR A 479 13.36 10.03 -5.17
N TYR A 480 12.35 10.86 -4.98
CA TYR A 480 11.71 11.61 -6.08
C TYR A 480 12.40 12.97 -6.19
N THR A 481 12.82 13.35 -7.40
CA THR A 481 13.42 14.67 -7.64
C THR A 481 12.43 15.58 -8.33
N LEU A 482 12.45 16.85 -7.93
CA LEU A 482 11.73 17.89 -8.66
C LEU A 482 12.44 18.10 -10.00
N LEU A 483 11.69 18.06 -11.10
CA LEU A 483 12.21 18.24 -12.46
C LEU A 483 12.74 19.66 -12.74
N THR A 484 12.82 20.52 -11.72
CA THR A 484 13.42 21.86 -11.76
C THR A 484 14.82 21.91 -11.15
N GLU A 485 15.23 20.89 -10.39
CA GLU A 485 16.50 20.87 -9.68
C GLU A 485 17.55 20.03 -10.42
N ALA A 486 18.82 20.42 -10.30
CA ALA A 486 19.94 19.63 -10.79
C ALA A 486 20.24 18.49 -9.81
N LEU A 487 20.63 17.32 -10.32
CA LEU A 487 20.98 16.19 -9.47
C LEU A 487 22.28 16.46 -8.71
N VAL A 488 22.25 16.31 -7.39
CA VAL A 488 23.45 16.46 -6.56
C VAL A 488 24.23 15.16 -6.46
N PHE A 489 25.53 15.24 -6.75
CA PHE A 489 26.48 14.13 -6.65
C PHE A 489 27.31 14.25 -5.36
N PRO A 490 27.29 13.23 -4.49
CA PRO A 490 28.16 13.23 -3.31
C PRO A 490 29.63 13.17 -3.70
N LYS A 491 30.49 13.90 -2.98
CA LYS A 491 31.94 13.87 -3.24
C LYS A 491 32.55 12.55 -2.75
N ILE A 492 33.59 12.06 -3.45
CA ILE A 492 34.45 10.99 -2.94
C ILE A 492 35.67 11.64 -2.30
N ILE A 493 35.86 11.43 -0.99
CA ILE A 493 36.95 12.02 -0.23
C ILE A 493 38.01 10.94 0.05
N LEU A 494 39.19 11.10 -0.55
CA LEU A 494 40.38 10.27 -0.31
C LEU A 494 41.31 10.96 0.71
N ALA A 495 40.75 11.23 1.89
CA ALA A 495 41.46 11.88 2.99
C ALA A 495 41.16 11.16 4.30
N GLY A 496 42.04 11.33 5.27
CA GLY A 496 41.89 10.77 6.60
C GLY A 496 41.97 11.83 7.67
N ARG A 497 41.26 11.59 8.77
CA ARG A 497 41.30 12.40 9.98
C ARG A 497 42.16 11.71 11.03
N LEU A 498 42.92 12.50 11.78
CA LEU A 498 43.79 12.05 12.86
C LEU A 498 43.15 12.39 14.21
N PRO A 499 42.43 11.46 14.86
CA PRO A 499 41.74 11.78 16.12
C PRO A 499 42.70 12.17 17.25
N ALA A 500 43.91 11.59 17.27
CA ALA A 500 44.96 11.91 18.24
C ALA A 500 45.58 13.31 18.06
N GLN A 501 45.36 13.96 16.91
CA GLN A 501 45.92 15.27 16.55
C GLN A 501 44.79 16.26 16.25
N GLN A 502 43.84 16.40 17.19
CA GLN A 502 42.71 17.34 17.07
C GLN A 502 41.90 17.21 15.76
N ASN A 503 41.70 15.98 15.26
CA ASN A 503 41.02 15.70 14.00
C ASN A 503 41.64 16.38 12.75
N ALA A 504 42.96 16.65 12.76
CA ALA A 504 43.66 17.13 11.58
C ALA A 504 43.40 16.23 10.35
N THR A 505 43.20 16.83 9.19
CA THR A 505 42.92 16.11 7.94
C THR A 505 44.19 15.97 7.09
N VAL A 506 44.53 14.74 6.76
CA VAL A 506 45.64 14.39 5.85
C VAL A 506 45.05 13.87 4.54
N ASN A 507 45.43 14.48 3.43
CA ASN A 507 45.06 14.00 2.11
C ASN A 507 46.02 12.89 1.66
N LEU A 508 45.50 11.93 0.89
CA LEU A 508 46.35 10.97 0.18
C LEU A 508 47.23 11.74 -0.82
N ASP A 509 48.53 11.51 -0.77
CA ASP A 509 49.45 12.08 -1.74
C ASP A 509 49.36 11.31 -3.05
N LEU A 510 48.78 11.95 -4.06
CA LEU A 510 48.59 11.39 -5.41
C LEU A 510 49.77 11.71 -6.33
N SER A 511 50.81 12.39 -5.86
CA SER A 511 51.98 12.75 -6.70
C SER A 511 52.96 11.59 -6.90
N THR A 512 52.95 10.59 -6.01
CA THR A 512 53.88 9.44 -6.02
C THR A 512 53.43 8.27 -6.90
N ARG A 513 52.14 8.16 -7.22
CA ARG A 513 51.52 7.14 -8.09
C ARG A 513 50.34 7.78 -8.83
N SER A 514 50.17 7.50 -10.12
CA SER A 514 49.37 8.34 -11.03
C SER A 514 47.93 8.61 -10.52
N VAL A 515 47.55 9.89 -10.42
CA VAL A 515 46.26 10.40 -9.92
C VAL A 515 45.05 9.76 -10.63
N SER A 516 45.20 9.42 -11.91
CA SER A 516 44.18 8.81 -12.77
C SER A 516 43.80 7.36 -12.39
N GLU A 517 44.62 6.69 -11.55
CA GLU A 517 44.39 5.30 -11.15
C GLU A 517 43.19 5.09 -10.22
N PHE A 518 42.79 6.12 -9.46
CA PHE A 518 41.75 6.00 -8.42
C PHE A 518 40.46 6.76 -8.70
N SER A 519 40.52 7.87 -9.43
CA SER A 519 39.38 8.79 -9.54
C SER A 519 38.41 8.40 -10.67
N SER A 520 38.89 7.93 -11.81
CA SER A 520 38.08 7.70 -13.02
C SER A 520 36.90 6.73 -12.84
N TRP A 521 37.16 5.44 -12.59
CA TRP A 521 36.11 4.45 -12.39
C TRP A 521 35.31 4.66 -11.09
N ALA A 522 35.96 5.16 -10.04
CA ALA A 522 35.26 5.50 -8.79
C ALA A 522 34.21 6.60 -9.00
N GLU A 523 34.53 7.64 -9.77
CA GLU A 523 33.58 8.70 -10.16
C GLU A 523 32.49 8.19 -11.09
N PHE A 524 32.80 7.27 -12.01
CA PHE A 524 31.78 6.61 -12.82
C PHE A 524 30.76 5.89 -11.93
N HIS A 525 31.21 5.04 -11.00
CA HIS A 525 30.30 4.35 -10.08
C HIS A 525 29.57 5.29 -9.11
N ASN A 526 30.19 6.42 -8.74
CA ASN A 526 29.53 7.48 -7.99
C ASN A 526 28.35 8.08 -8.75
N GLY A 527 28.55 8.37 -10.04
CA GLY A 527 27.52 8.84 -10.96
C GLY A 527 26.37 7.83 -11.11
N VAL A 528 26.71 6.55 -11.28
CA VAL A 528 25.70 5.48 -11.31
C VAL A 528 24.90 5.45 -10.02
N ALA A 529 25.56 5.43 -8.86
CA ALA A 529 24.89 5.40 -7.56
C ALA A 529 23.95 6.60 -7.34
N ALA A 530 24.37 7.81 -7.72
CA ALA A 530 23.55 9.01 -7.62
C ALA A 530 22.33 8.98 -8.54
N GLY A 531 22.47 8.39 -9.74
CA GLY A 531 21.36 8.20 -10.68
C GLY A 531 20.39 7.09 -10.26
N LEU A 532 20.90 5.98 -9.71
CA LEU A 532 20.08 4.85 -9.25
C LEU A 532 19.20 5.24 -8.06
N ARG A 533 19.58 6.26 -7.30
CA ARG A 533 18.78 6.82 -6.21
C ARG A 533 17.38 7.28 -6.64
N LEU A 534 17.23 7.68 -7.89
CA LEU A 534 15.98 8.19 -8.41
C LEU A 534 14.94 7.08 -8.48
N ALA A 535 13.79 7.31 -7.86
CA ALA A 535 12.63 6.48 -8.06
C ALA A 535 12.11 6.65 -9.50
N PRO A 536 11.55 5.59 -10.12
CA PRO A 536 10.95 5.71 -11.43
C PRO A 536 9.81 6.74 -11.36
N PHE A 537 9.92 7.79 -12.18
CA PHE A 537 9.01 8.93 -12.10
C PHE A 537 7.56 8.50 -12.33
N GLN A 538 6.62 8.99 -11.50
CA GLN A 538 5.18 8.73 -11.67
C GLN A 538 4.63 9.39 -12.94
N GLU A 539 5.29 10.46 -13.40
CA GLU A 539 5.14 11.09 -14.71
C GLU A 539 6.28 10.65 -15.65
N LYS A 540 6.07 10.73 -16.97
CA LYS A 540 7.16 10.42 -17.92
C LYS A 540 8.32 11.39 -17.70
N MET A 541 9.53 10.86 -17.50
CA MET A 541 10.78 11.61 -17.47
C MET A 541 10.85 12.62 -18.63
N LEU A 542 11.23 13.87 -18.36
CA LEU A 542 11.33 14.89 -19.39
C LEU A 542 12.69 14.84 -20.09
N ARG A 543 12.66 14.80 -21.44
CA ARG A 543 13.86 14.93 -22.29
C ARG A 543 14.70 16.16 -21.93
N THR A 544 14.04 17.28 -21.63
CA THR A 544 14.69 18.56 -21.27
C THR A 544 15.48 18.48 -19.97
N TRP A 545 15.03 17.68 -19.00
CA TRP A 545 15.72 17.53 -17.72
C TRP A 545 17.01 16.71 -17.84
N ILE A 546 17.01 15.66 -18.68
CA ILE A 546 18.23 14.91 -19.00
C ILE A 546 19.26 15.83 -19.69
N GLN A 547 18.81 16.71 -20.59
CA GLN A 547 19.68 17.69 -21.24
C GLN A 547 20.17 18.78 -20.28
N TYR A 548 19.34 19.19 -19.31
CA TYR A 548 19.70 20.17 -18.29
C TYR A 548 20.84 19.70 -17.39
N ASN A 549 20.88 18.41 -17.05
CA ASN A 549 21.94 17.82 -16.22
C ASN A 549 23.23 17.48 -17.00
N ARG A 550 23.30 17.76 -18.31
CA ARG A 550 24.51 17.54 -19.10
C ARG A 550 25.59 18.55 -18.71
N PRO A 551 26.79 18.11 -18.30
CA PRO A 551 27.89 19.02 -17.99
C PRO A 551 28.44 19.69 -19.25
N SER A 552 29.07 20.85 -19.08
CA SER A 552 29.76 21.57 -20.17
C SER A 552 30.93 20.77 -20.73
N GLU A 553 31.69 20.11 -19.86
CA GLU A 553 32.80 19.21 -20.20
C GLU A 553 32.41 17.76 -19.86
N PRO A 554 32.75 16.78 -20.72
CA PRO A 554 32.45 15.38 -20.45
C PRO A 554 33.27 14.89 -19.24
N ASN A 555 32.60 14.19 -18.33
CA ASN A 555 33.22 13.66 -17.11
C ASN A 555 32.71 12.23 -16.80
N PHE A 556 33.42 11.53 -15.91
CA PHE A 556 33.10 10.15 -15.54
C PHE A 556 31.77 10.05 -14.76
N THR A 557 31.45 11.04 -13.93
CA THR A 557 30.20 11.06 -13.15
C THR A 557 28.96 11.12 -14.05
N HIS A 558 28.95 11.96 -15.08
CA HIS A 558 27.85 12.04 -16.04
C HIS A 558 27.74 10.76 -16.89
N ALA A 559 28.87 10.17 -17.26
CA ALA A 559 28.87 8.88 -17.95
C ALA A 559 28.17 7.77 -17.13
N GLY A 560 28.44 7.72 -15.82
CA GLY A 560 27.75 6.83 -14.89
C GLY A 560 26.26 7.15 -14.74
N LEU A 561 25.90 8.44 -14.72
CA LEU A 561 24.50 8.88 -14.67
C LEU A 561 23.70 8.37 -15.87
N LEU A 562 24.27 8.42 -17.09
CA LEU A 562 23.63 7.91 -18.30
C LEU A 562 23.34 6.41 -18.20
N LEU A 563 24.27 5.62 -17.68
CA LEU A 563 24.03 4.19 -17.43
C LEU A 563 22.88 3.98 -16.44
N ALA A 564 22.85 4.73 -15.33
CA ALA A 564 21.78 4.63 -14.34
C ALA A 564 20.40 5.02 -14.90
N PHE A 565 20.31 6.07 -15.71
CA PHE A 565 19.07 6.40 -16.43
C PHE A 565 18.66 5.29 -17.39
N GLY A 566 19.64 4.64 -18.01
CA GLY A 566 19.41 3.49 -18.87
C GLY A 566 18.77 2.32 -18.14
N LEU A 567 19.33 1.97 -16.98
CA LEU A 567 18.87 0.89 -16.10
C LEU A 567 17.46 1.14 -15.54
N HIS A 568 17.08 2.41 -15.33
CA HIS A 568 15.72 2.83 -14.97
C HIS A 568 14.77 3.00 -16.18
N GLU A 569 15.22 2.66 -17.39
CA GLU A 569 14.48 2.84 -18.65
C GLU A 569 14.14 4.30 -19.01
N HIS A 570 14.76 5.27 -18.35
CA HIS A 570 14.50 6.71 -18.54
C HIS A 570 15.08 7.27 -19.84
N LEU A 571 16.01 6.57 -20.49
CA LEU A 571 16.62 7.06 -21.75
C LEU A 571 15.75 6.87 -22.99
N ARG A 572 14.59 6.19 -22.89
CA ARG A 572 13.62 6.03 -24.01
C ARG A 572 13.11 7.36 -24.57
N VAL A 573 13.22 8.45 -23.80
CA VAL A 573 12.74 9.79 -24.17
C VAL A 573 13.77 10.56 -25.00
N LEU A 574 15.02 10.08 -25.10
CA LEU A 574 16.04 10.68 -25.93
C LEU A 574 15.81 10.38 -27.41
N THR A 575 16.03 11.39 -28.24
CA THR A 575 16.04 11.19 -29.69
C THR A 575 17.43 10.74 -30.16
N MET A 576 17.52 10.09 -31.32
CA MET A 576 18.82 9.73 -31.90
C MET A 576 19.74 10.95 -32.10
N THR A 577 19.16 12.13 -32.38
CA THR A 577 19.95 13.38 -32.47
C THR A 577 20.65 13.73 -31.15
N ASP A 578 20.02 13.44 -30.00
CA ASP A 578 20.63 13.66 -28.70
C ASP A 578 21.75 12.66 -28.45
N ALA A 579 21.54 11.38 -28.83
CA ALA A 579 22.57 10.35 -28.75
C ALA A 579 23.82 10.74 -29.56
N TYR A 580 23.66 11.20 -30.80
CA TYR A 580 24.78 11.66 -31.63
C TYR A 580 25.54 12.85 -31.03
N ARG A 581 24.86 13.77 -30.32
CA ARG A 581 25.52 14.89 -29.62
C ARG A 581 26.37 14.46 -28.43
N TYR A 582 26.10 13.29 -27.85
CA TYR A 582 26.95 12.70 -26.82
C TYR A 582 28.14 11.98 -27.46
N LEU A 583 27.91 11.22 -28.54
CA LEU A 583 28.96 10.54 -29.30
C LEU A 583 29.98 11.53 -29.89
N SER A 584 29.55 12.74 -30.29
CA SER A 584 30.43 13.77 -30.85
C SER A 584 31.38 14.43 -29.83
N GLN A 585 31.31 14.08 -28.54
CA GLN A 585 32.20 14.64 -27.51
C GLN A 585 33.54 13.90 -27.39
N GLU A 586 33.74 12.81 -28.15
CA GLU A 586 35.00 12.04 -28.20
C GLU A 586 35.51 11.59 -26.81
N HIS A 587 34.60 11.38 -25.86
CA HIS A 587 34.92 10.83 -24.53
C HIS A 587 34.42 9.38 -24.42
N ASP A 588 35.36 8.43 -24.38
CA ASP A 588 35.10 7.00 -24.46
C ASP A 588 34.13 6.49 -23.39
N ILE A 589 34.28 6.96 -22.16
CA ILE A 589 33.47 6.46 -21.04
C ILE A 589 32.04 7.02 -21.08
N THR A 590 31.84 8.26 -21.56
CA THR A 590 30.49 8.78 -21.81
C THR A 590 29.80 8.02 -22.92
N THR A 591 30.53 7.70 -23.98
CA THR A 591 30.06 6.83 -25.08
C THR A 591 29.66 5.45 -24.54
N LEU A 592 30.52 4.83 -23.72
CA LEU A 592 30.25 3.56 -23.05
C LEU A 592 28.98 3.59 -22.21
N GLY A 593 28.83 4.59 -21.33
CA GLY A 593 27.65 4.76 -20.47
C GLY A 593 26.37 4.98 -21.27
N LEU A 594 26.45 5.73 -22.38
CA LEU A 594 25.33 5.97 -23.29
C LEU A 594 24.93 4.70 -24.06
N LEU A 595 25.88 3.97 -24.64
CA LEU A 595 25.59 2.76 -25.43
C LEU A 595 24.91 1.69 -24.57
N LEU A 596 25.47 1.41 -23.39
CA LEU A 596 24.86 0.47 -22.44
C LEU A 596 23.52 1.00 -21.93
N GLY A 597 23.42 2.29 -21.60
CA GLY A 597 22.19 2.87 -21.10
C GLY A 597 21.03 2.83 -22.12
N LEU A 598 21.31 3.13 -23.39
CA LEU A 598 20.32 3.05 -24.47
C LEU A 598 19.91 1.60 -24.73
N ALA A 599 20.87 0.66 -24.71
CA ALA A 599 20.59 -0.76 -24.86
C ALA A 599 19.73 -1.32 -23.73
N THR A 600 20.03 -0.99 -22.46
CA THR A 600 19.24 -1.42 -21.30
C THR A 600 17.85 -0.80 -21.29
N SER A 601 17.70 0.47 -21.69
CA SER A 601 16.38 1.10 -21.84
C SER A 601 15.53 0.44 -22.92
N HIS A 602 16.14 -0.04 -24.00
CA HIS A 602 15.45 -0.70 -25.12
C HIS A 602 15.61 -2.22 -25.11
N ARG A 603 15.83 -2.81 -23.93
CA ARG A 603 16.08 -4.24 -23.76
C ARG A 603 15.00 -5.12 -24.40
N GLY A 604 15.40 -6.12 -25.18
CA GLY A 604 14.52 -7.04 -25.90
C GLY A 604 13.70 -6.44 -27.06
N THR A 605 13.91 -5.17 -27.44
CA THR A 605 13.08 -4.51 -28.48
C THR A 605 13.64 -4.59 -29.91
N MET A 606 14.90 -5.00 -30.08
CA MET A 606 15.59 -5.03 -31.38
C MET A 606 15.56 -3.68 -32.15
N HIS A 607 15.56 -2.54 -31.44
CA HIS A 607 15.42 -1.22 -32.05
C HIS A 607 16.51 -0.93 -33.11
N PRO A 608 16.14 -0.67 -34.39
CA PRO A 608 17.08 -0.72 -35.52
C PRO A 608 18.13 0.40 -35.50
N ALA A 609 17.79 1.60 -35.04
CA ALA A 609 18.74 2.71 -34.98
C ALA A 609 19.82 2.50 -33.91
N ILE A 610 19.43 1.93 -32.76
CA ILE A 610 20.35 1.62 -31.65
C ILE A 610 21.22 0.42 -32.04
N SER A 611 20.63 -0.58 -32.68
CA SER A 611 21.35 -1.73 -33.24
C SER A 611 22.46 -1.29 -34.21
N LYS A 612 22.15 -0.41 -35.18
CA LYS A 612 23.16 0.15 -36.10
C LYS A 612 24.28 0.90 -35.38
N MET A 613 23.93 1.69 -34.37
CA MET A 613 24.88 2.44 -33.54
C MET A 613 25.81 1.49 -32.77
N LEU A 614 25.29 0.42 -32.17
CA LEU A 614 26.10 -0.56 -31.45
C LEU A 614 27.02 -1.34 -32.40
N TYR A 615 26.50 -1.81 -33.54
CA TYR A 615 27.31 -2.54 -34.53
C TYR A 615 28.44 -1.71 -35.14
N PHE A 616 28.33 -0.38 -35.17
CA PHE A 616 29.42 0.49 -35.58
C PHE A 616 30.65 0.36 -34.67
N HIS A 617 30.44 0.05 -33.38
CA HIS A 617 31.52 -0.14 -32.41
C HIS A 617 32.02 -1.59 -32.31
N VAL A 618 31.54 -2.50 -33.19
CA VAL A 618 31.96 -3.90 -33.24
C VAL A 618 32.87 -4.14 -34.45
N PRO A 619 34.15 -4.51 -34.26
CA PRO A 619 35.12 -4.57 -35.36
C PRO A 619 34.80 -5.56 -36.49
N SER A 620 34.13 -6.70 -36.22
CA SER A 620 33.73 -7.64 -37.30
C SER A 620 32.74 -7.08 -38.33
N ARG A 621 32.20 -5.88 -38.08
CA ARG A 621 31.25 -5.21 -38.97
C ARG A 621 31.87 -4.10 -39.80
N HIS A 622 33.14 -3.78 -39.58
CA HIS A 622 33.85 -2.77 -40.36
C HIS A 622 34.15 -3.32 -41.77
N PRO A 623 33.86 -2.57 -42.85
CA PRO A 623 34.29 -2.95 -44.19
C PRO A 623 35.83 -3.06 -44.25
N SER A 624 36.37 -4.00 -45.01
CA SER A 624 37.83 -4.14 -45.20
C SER A 624 38.51 -2.92 -45.85
N SER A 625 37.73 -1.93 -46.31
CA SER A 625 38.19 -0.70 -46.95
C SER A 625 38.19 0.54 -46.06
N THR A 626 37.75 0.47 -44.79
CA THR A 626 37.83 1.60 -43.85
C THR A 626 39.23 1.69 -43.23
N PRO A 627 39.83 2.89 -43.10
CA PRO A 627 41.05 3.06 -42.32
C PRO A 627 40.82 2.53 -40.90
N GLU A 628 41.81 1.85 -40.31
CA GLU A 628 41.74 1.22 -38.98
C GLU A 628 41.18 2.19 -37.94
N LEU A 629 39.89 2.05 -37.62
CA LEU A 629 39.24 2.80 -36.56
C LEU A 629 39.62 2.13 -35.24
N GLU A 630 40.72 2.56 -34.64
CA GLU A 630 41.18 2.07 -33.33
C GLU A 630 40.20 2.52 -32.23
N LEU A 631 39.24 1.66 -31.89
CA LEU A 631 38.30 1.86 -30.78
C LEU A 631 38.79 1.14 -29.52
N PRO A 632 38.70 1.75 -28.31
CA PRO A 632 39.10 1.07 -27.08
C PRO A 632 38.32 -0.23 -26.81
N THR A 633 39.01 -1.28 -26.34
CA THR A 633 38.41 -2.60 -26.05
C THR A 633 37.25 -2.53 -25.04
N LEU A 634 37.31 -1.61 -24.06
CA LEU A 634 36.23 -1.37 -23.11
C LEU A 634 34.94 -0.89 -23.79
N LEU A 635 35.06 -0.02 -24.79
CA LEU A 635 33.93 0.48 -25.56
C LEU A 635 33.35 -0.63 -26.45
N GLN A 636 34.21 -1.42 -27.09
CA GLN A 636 33.79 -2.58 -27.88
C GLN A 636 33.04 -3.60 -26.99
N SER A 637 33.55 -3.90 -25.79
CA SER A 637 32.92 -4.81 -24.82
C SER A 637 31.52 -4.33 -24.41
N ALA A 638 31.37 -3.02 -24.19
CA ALA A 638 30.10 -2.39 -23.87
C ALA A 638 29.10 -2.44 -25.03
N ALA A 639 29.57 -2.22 -26.26
CA ALA A 639 28.74 -2.32 -27.47
C ALA A 639 28.24 -3.76 -27.69
N VAL A 640 29.10 -4.75 -27.54
CA VAL A 640 28.78 -6.19 -27.64
C VAL A 640 27.74 -6.59 -26.59
N MET A 641 27.94 -6.22 -25.33
CA MET A 641 26.94 -6.44 -24.27
C MET A 641 25.61 -5.72 -24.58
N GLY A 642 25.68 -4.48 -25.09
CA GLY A 642 24.50 -3.72 -25.51
C GLY A 642 23.70 -4.43 -26.61
N ILE A 643 24.37 -5.09 -27.56
CA ILE A 643 23.70 -5.92 -28.58
C ILE A 643 22.99 -7.09 -27.90
N GLY A 644 23.64 -7.79 -26.96
CA GLY A 644 23.04 -8.87 -26.20
C GLY A 644 21.74 -8.46 -25.49
N LEU A 645 21.77 -7.33 -24.77
CA LEU A 645 20.61 -6.79 -24.06
C LEU A 645 19.50 -6.32 -25.02
N LEU A 646 19.85 -5.66 -26.12
CA LEU A 646 18.87 -5.18 -27.11
C LEU A 646 18.12 -6.34 -27.80
N TYR A 647 18.81 -7.46 -28.02
CA TYR A 647 18.30 -8.67 -28.67
C TYR A 647 17.92 -9.77 -27.66
N GLU A 648 17.76 -9.44 -26.38
CA GLU A 648 17.46 -10.41 -25.32
C GLU A 648 16.26 -11.32 -25.70
N GLY A 649 16.45 -12.63 -25.61
CA GLY A 649 15.41 -13.65 -25.88
C GLY A 649 14.93 -13.78 -27.33
N SER A 650 15.52 -13.02 -28.28
CA SER A 650 15.10 -13.02 -29.69
C SER A 650 15.60 -14.20 -30.52
N ALA A 651 16.68 -14.86 -30.09
CA ALA A 651 17.39 -15.91 -30.83
C ALA A 651 17.72 -15.50 -32.30
N HIS A 652 18.08 -14.23 -32.53
CA HIS A 652 18.38 -13.73 -33.87
C HIS A 652 19.68 -14.35 -34.44
N ALA A 653 19.54 -15.25 -35.41
CA ALA A 653 20.62 -16.09 -35.94
C ALA A 653 21.88 -15.33 -36.41
N LEU A 654 21.72 -14.22 -37.14
CA LEU A 654 22.86 -13.43 -37.61
C LEU A 654 23.62 -12.79 -36.44
N THR A 655 22.90 -12.29 -35.43
CA THR A 655 23.51 -11.70 -34.23
C THR A 655 24.28 -12.77 -33.47
N MET A 656 23.68 -13.96 -33.29
CA MET A 656 24.34 -15.09 -32.62
C MET A 656 25.62 -15.52 -33.35
N LYS A 657 25.60 -15.59 -34.69
CA LYS A 657 26.78 -15.94 -35.49
C LYS A 657 27.90 -14.91 -35.36
N ILE A 658 27.56 -13.61 -35.34
CA ILE A 658 28.53 -12.54 -35.13
C ILE A 658 29.16 -12.66 -33.74
N LEU A 659 28.33 -12.78 -32.69
CA LEU A 659 28.80 -12.87 -31.31
C LEU A 659 29.66 -14.12 -31.06
N LEU A 660 29.33 -15.26 -31.68
CA LEU A 660 30.18 -16.46 -31.62
C LEU A 660 31.55 -16.22 -32.27
N GLY A 661 31.60 -15.46 -33.37
CA GLY A 661 32.84 -15.04 -33.99
C GLY A 661 33.68 -14.12 -33.10
N GLU A 662 33.04 -13.23 -32.35
CA GLU A 662 33.70 -12.29 -31.43
C GLU A 662 34.33 -12.98 -30.21
N ILE A 663 33.75 -14.08 -29.70
CA ILE A 663 34.34 -14.87 -28.60
C ILE A 663 35.75 -15.35 -29.00
N GLY A 664 35.90 -15.87 -30.22
CA GLY A 664 37.17 -16.43 -30.72
C GLY A 664 38.04 -15.46 -31.52
N ARG A 665 37.84 -14.14 -31.40
CA ARG A 665 38.57 -13.14 -32.19
C ARG A 665 40.09 -13.20 -31.93
N ARG A 666 40.90 -13.09 -33.00
CA ARG A 666 42.38 -13.03 -32.96
C ARG A 666 42.87 -11.61 -32.64
N SER A 667 44.01 -11.49 -31.97
CA SER A 667 44.60 -10.19 -31.61
C SER A 667 44.98 -9.40 -32.87
N GLY A 668 44.32 -8.27 -33.10
CA GLY A 668 44.57 -7.38 -34.24
C GLY A 668 45.17 -6.03 -33.82
N GLY A 669 46.09 -6.02 -32.84
CA GLY A 669 46.69 -4.80 -32.29
C GLY A 669 45.98 -4.21 -31.06
N ASP A 670 44.87 -4.81 -30.62
CA ASP A 670 44.12 -4.39 -29.42
C ASP A 670 44.96 -4.55 -28.13
N ASN A 671 44.56 -3.84 -27.05
CA ASN A 671 45.11 -4.04 -25.70
C ASN A 671 44.95 -5.51 -25.28
N VAL A 672 46.03 -6.27 -25.41
CA VAL A 672 46.13 -7.70 -25.10
C VAL A 672 45.54 -8.06 -23.74
N LEU A 673 45.70 -7.17 -22.76
CA LEU A 673 45.33 -7.38 -21.36
C LEU A 673 43.80 -7.42 -21.12
N GLU A 674 42.98 -6.87 -22.03
CA GLU A 674 41.52 -6.75 -21.86
C GLU A 674 40.73 -7.75 -22.71
N ARG A 675 41.43 -8.66 -23.39
CA ARG A 675 40.83 -9.62 -24.34
C ARG A 675 39.92 -10.64 -23.64
N GLU A 676 40.27 -11.07 -22.43
CA GLU A 676 39.43 -11.98 -21.63
C GLU A 676 38.08 -11.32 -21.30
N GLY A 677 38.10 -10.06 -20.82
CA GLY A 677 36.89 -9.29 -20.53
C GLY A 677 35.99 -9.07 -21.74
N TYR A 678 36.58 -8.86 -22.92
CA TYR A 678 35.83 -8.78 -24.19
C TYR A 678 35.17 -10.12 -24.56
N ALA A 679 35.91 -11.24 -24.48
CA ALA A 679 35.37 -12.57 -24.76
C ALA A 679 34.23 -12.94 -23.78
N VAL A 680 34.37 -12.59 -22.50
CA VAL A 680 33.31 -12.74 -21.48
C VAL A 680 32.09 -11.88 -21.83
N ALA A 681 32.29 -10.64 -22.29
CA ALA A 681 31.20 -9.78 -22.74
C ALA A 681 30.47 -10.36 -23.98
N ALA A 682 31.21 -10.89 -24.95
CA ALA A 682 30.65 -11.56 -26.13
C ALA A 682 29.87 -12.83 -25.79
N GLY A 683 30.42 -13.67 -24.91
CA GLY A 683 29.73 -14.86 -24.40
C GLY A 683 28.46 -14.54 -23.62
N SER A 684 28.54 -13.55 -22.74
CA SER A 684 27.37 -13.06 -21.98
C SER A 684 26.29 -12.48 -22.91
N ALA A 685 26.69 -11.68 -23.90
CA ALA A 685 25.79 -11.12 -24.90
C ALA A 685 25.10 -12.22 -25.71
N LEU A 686 25.85 -13.22 -26.17
CA LEU A 686 25.31 -14.38 -26.88
C LEU A 686 24.29 -15.12 -26.00
N GLY A 687 24.62 -15.29 -24.73
CA GLY A 687 23.72 -15.84 -23.71
C GLY A 687 22.42 -15.06 -23.56
N PHE A 688 22.45 -13.73 -23.54
CA PHE A 688 21.24 -12.91 -23.51
C PHE A 688 20.38 -13.05 -24.78
N VAL A 689 20.99 -13.11 -25.97
CA VAL A 689 20.24 -13.22 -27.23
C VAL A 689 19.41 -14.51 -27.27
N ALA A 690 19.97 -15.61 -26.79
CA ALA A 690 19.34 -16.94 -26.77
C ALA A 690 18.92 -17.38 -25.35
N LEU A 691 18.63 -16.43 -24.47
CA LEU A 691 18.38 -16.65 -23.04
C LEU A 691 17.25 -17.66 -22.78
N GLY A 692 17.58 -18.76 -22.09
CA GLY A 692 16.63 -19.78 -21.66
C GLY A 692 15.87 -20.49 -22.80
N ARG A 693 16.36 -20.41 -24.04
CA ARG A 693 15.75 -21.07 -25.21
C ARG A 693 16.17 -22.53 -25.35
N GLY A 694 17.27 -22.94 -24.72
CA GLY A 694 17.80 -24.30 -24.83
C GLY A 694 18.14 -24.68 -26.27
N SER A 695 17.81 -25.90 -26.66
CA SER A 695 18.03 -26.43 -28.02
C SER A 695 17.28 -25.66 -29.10
N ASP A 696 16.15 -25.02 -28.76
CA ASP A 696 15.32 -24.26 -29.72
C ASP A 696 16.04 -23.01 -30.24
N ALA A 697 17.10 -22.55 -29.56
CA ALA A 697 17.90 -21.42 -29.98
C ALA A 697 18.66 -21.66 -31.30
N PHE A 698 18.98 -22.91 -31.62
CA PHE A 698 20.02 -23.22 -32.62
C PHE A 698 19.51 -23.54 -34.02
N GLY A 699 18.22 -23.87 -34.22
CA GLY A 699 17.69 -24.19 -35.55
C GLY A 699 18.58 -25.16 -36.35
N PHE A 700 18.80 -24.90 -37.65
CA PHE A 700 19.72 -25.66 -38.53
C PHE A 700 21.23 -25.38 -38.32
N MET A 701 21.65 -24.81 -37.19
CA MET A 701 23.06 -24.47 -36.94
C MET A 701 23.82 -25.56 -36.19
N ASP A 702 23.89 -26.77 -36.75
CA ASP A 702 24.47 -27.96 -36.11
C ASP A 702 25.89 -27.74 -35.56
N THR A 703 26.71 -26.92 -36.23
CA THR A 703 28.12 -26.67 -35.83
C THR A 703 28.29 -25.60 -34.73
N PHE A 704 27.21 -24.99 -34.24
CA PHE A 704 27.31 -23.86 -33.31
C PHE A 704 27.71 -24.29 -31.89
N LEU A 705 27.09 -25.36 -31.40
CA LEU A 705 27.40 -25.93 -30.08
C LEU A 705 28.82 -26.50 -30.05
N ASP A 706 29.22 -27.20 -31.10
CA ASP A 706 30.56 -27.79 -31.21
C ASP A 706 31.65 -26.73 -31.12
N ARG A 707 31.43 -25.57 -31.75
CA ARG A 707 32.36 -24.43 -31.67
C ARG A 707 32.43 -23.80 -30.27
N LEU A 708 31.34 -23.77 -29.51
CA LEU A 708 31.37 -23.32 -28.11
C LEU A 708 32.15 -24.30 -27.24
N PHE A 709 31.99 -25.61 -27.44
CA PHE A 709 32.79 -26.62 -26.72
C PHE A 709 34.27 -26.62 -27.15
N GLU A 710 34.57 -26.30 -28.41
CA GLU A 710 35.94 -26.05 -28.89
C GLU A 710 36.59 -24.88 -28.13
N TYR A 711 35.84 -23.80 -27.89
CA TYR A 711 36.30 -22.65 -27.07
C TYR A 711 36.50 -22.99 -25.59
N ILE A 712 35.87 -24.05 -25.08
CA ILE A 712 36.05 -24.53 -23.69
C ILE A 712 37.27 -25.48 -23.58
N GLY A 713 37.77 -25.98 -24.72
CA GLY A 713 38.89 -26.93 -24.79
C GLY A 713 38.48 -28.40 -24.76
N SER A 714 37.22 -28.73 -25.10
CA SER A 714 36.77 -30.13 -25.18
C SER A 714 37.44 -30.86 -26.35
N LYS A 715 38.20 -31.91 -26.05
CA LYS A 715 38.90 -32.76 -27.03
C LYS A 715 37.95 -33.80 -27.64
N GLU A 716 36.98 -33.38 -28.43
CA GLU A 716 36.29 -34.33 -29.31
C GLU A 716 36.97 -34.34 -30.70
N VAL A 717 37.41 -35.52 -31.10
CA VAL A 717 38.13 -35.80 -32.35
C VAL A 717 37.16 -35.64 -33.53
N TYR A 718 37.04 -34.43 -34.05
CA TYR A 718 36.49 -34.19 -35.38
C TYR A 718 37.49 -33.40 -36.21
N HIS A 719 38.34 -34.13 -36.93
CA HIS A 719 39.02 -33.60 -38.10
C HIS A 719 38.02 -33.50 -39.25
N GLU A 720 37.29 -32.40 -39.37
CA GLU A 720 36.74 -32.00 -40.67
C GLU A 720 37.02 -30.53 -40.97
N LYS A 721 37.92 -30.35 -41.95
CA LYS A 721 38.07 -29.25 -42.90
C LYS A 721 37.37 -27.93 -42.51
N PHE A 722 38.19 -26.97 -42.12
CA PHE A 722 37.94 -25.53 -42.22
C PHE A 722 36.97 -25.18 -43.37
N LEU A 723 35.72 -24.87 -43.04
CA LEU A 723 34.76 -24.27 -43.96
C LEU A 723 34.62 -22.78 -43.64
N ASN A 724 35.38 -22.00 -44.42
CA ASN A 724 35.05 -20.68 -44.94
C ASN A 724 34.73 -19.56 -43.92
N ALA A 725 35.78 -19.01 -43.32
CA ALA A 725 36.02 -17.58 -43.45
C ALA A 725 37.05 -17.42 -44.57
N THR A 726 36.72 -16.65 -45.61
CA THR A 726 37.65 -16.23 -46.66
C THR A 726 38.90 -15.64 -46.02
N ILE A 727 39.96 -16.44 -45.96
CA ILE A 727 41.32 -15.98 -45.76
C ILE A 727 41.65 -15.16 -47.01
N ALA A 728 41.54 -13.83 -46.88
CA ALA A 728 42.35 -12.98 -47.73
C ALA A 728 43.81 -13.33 -47.40
N ALA A 729 44.50 -13.87 -48.37
CA ALA A 729 45.88 -14.35 -48.25
C ALA A 729 46.87 -13.17 -48.22
N ASP A 730 46.67 -12.19 -47.34
CA ASP A 730 47.52 -11.00 -47.30
C ASP A 730 47.79 -10.41 -45.90
N ASP A 731 47.68 -11.21 -44.82
CA ASP A 731 48.06 -10.80 -43.46
C ASP A 731 49.37 -11.46 -42.96
N GLN A 732 50.34 -11.65 -43.86
CA GLN A 732 51.71 -12.05 -43.46
C GLN A 732 52.63 -10.85 -43.15
N SER A 733 52.16 -9.60 -43.22
CA SER A 733 53.01 -8.42 -43.07
C SER A 733 52.70 -7.49 -41.88
N GLY A 734 51.99 -7.96 -40.86
CA GLY A 734 51.63 -7.15 -39.68
C GLY A 734 52.02 -7.78 -38.34
N ASN A 735 53.16 -8.47 -38.25
CA ASN A 735 53.60 -9.10 -37.01
C ASN A 735 54.25 -8.06 -36.07
N THR A 736 53.42 -7.20 -35.46
CA THR A 736 53.84 -6.22 -34.46
C THR A 736 53.21 -6.51 -33.10
N GLY A 737 53.92 -7.32 -32.30
CA GLY A 737 54.21 -7.09 -30.88
C GLY A 737 53.10 -7.25 -29.83
N GLN A 738 53.00 -8.44 -29.21
CA GLN A 738 53.06 -8.70 -27.74
C GLN A 738 52.61 -10.13 -27.37
N MET A 739 51.88 -10.85 -28.22
CA MET A 739 51.53 -12.27 -28.04
C MET A 739 51.80 -13.09 -29.30
N MET A 740 52.41 -14.26 -29.14
CA MET A 740 52.52 -15.29 -30.18
C MET A 740 51.29 -16.21 -30.07
N ASP A 741 50.14 -15.81 -30.62
CA ASP A 741 49.00 -16.74 -30.73
C ASP A 741 49.45 -17.91 -31.63
N GLY A 742 49.60 -19.12 -31.05
CA GLY A 742 49.86 -20.34 -31.81
C GLY A 742 48.68 -20.69 -32.75
N SER A 743 48.83 -21.71 -33.58
CA SER A 743 47.74 -22.16 -34.49
C SER A 743 46.50 -22.72 -33.78
N GLN A 744 46.50 -22.78 -32.44
CA GLN A 744 45.43 -23.30 -31.59
C GLN A 744 44.67 -22.17 -30.88
N ILE A 745 43.39 -22.39 -30.61
CA ILE A 745 42.51 -21.44 -29.89
C ILE A 745 43.04 -21.25 -28.46
N ASN A 746 43.15 -20.00 -28.02
CA ASN A 746 43.53 -19.67 -26.65
C ASN A 746 42.34 -19.91 -25.69
N VAL A 747 42.32 -21.08 -25.05
CA VAL A 747 41.27 -21.49 -24.10
C VAL A 747 41.20 -20.56 -22.89
N ASP A 748 42.32 -19.97 -22.44
CA ASP A 748 42.34 -19.07 -21.29
C ASP A 748 41.53 -17.79 -21.50
N VAL A 749 41.36 -17.37 -22.74
CA VAL A 749 40.57 -16.19 -23.13
C VAL A 749 39.13 -16.57 -23.45
N THR A 750 38.94 -17.68 -24.16
CA THR A 750 37.65 -18.03 -24.79
C THR A 750 36.74 -18.88 -23.91
N ALA A 751 37.29 -19.69 -23.01
CA ALA A 751 36.53 -20.58 -22.13
C ALA A 751 35.52 -19.88 -21.21
N PRO A 752 35.86 -18.81 -20.45
CA PRO A 752 34.91 -18.21 -19.52
C PRO A 752 33.70 -17.59 -20.25
N GLY A 753 33.90 -16.99 -21.42
CA GLY A 753 32.82 -16.49 -22.28
C GLY A 753 31.92 -17.62 -22.80
N ALA A 754 32.51 -18.72 -23.28
CA ALA A 754 31.76 -19.86 -23.78
C ALA A 754 30.96 -20.58 -22.68
N ILE A 755 31.53 -20.74 -21.48
CA ILE A 755 30.84 -21.35 -20.32
C ILE A 755 29.62 -20.51 -19.92
N ILE A 756 29.77 -19.18 -19.83
CA ILE A 756 28.64 -18.28 -19.52
C ILE A 756 27.58 -18.34 -20.62
N ALA A 757 27.99 -18.34 -21.90
CA ALA A 757 27.05 -18.45 -23.01
C ALA A 757 26.20 -19.72 -22.89
N LEU A 758 26.82 -20.89 -22.66
CA LEU A 758 26.10 -22.14 -22.46
C LEU A 758 25.18 -22.10 -21.25
N ALA A 759 25.65 -21.56 -20.12
CA ALA A 759 24.84 -21.42 -18.91
C ALA A 759 23.56 -20.60 -19.15
N LEU A 760 23.65 -19.52 -19.92
CA LEU A 760 22.52 -18.63 -20.19
C LEU A 760 21.59 -19.16 -21.29
N ILE A 761 22.13 -19.81 -22.33
CA ILE A 761 21.31 -20.40 -23.40
C ILE A 761 20.46 -21.55 -22.85
N PHE A 762 21.06 -22.44 -22.05
CA PHE A 762 20.40 -23.59 -21.44
C PHE A 762 19.89 -23.32 -20.02
N LEU A 763 19.72 -22.05 -19.65
CA LEU A 763 19.26 -21.64 -18.31
C LEU A 763 17.90 -22.28 -18.00
N LYS A 764 17.83 -23.08 -16.92
CA LYS A 764 16.65 -23.84 -16.51
C LYS A 764 16.08 -24.78 -17.57
N ALA A 765 16.89 -25.19 -18.55
CA ALA A 765 16.45 -26.11 -19.60
C ALA A 765 16.46 -27.59 -19.16
N GLU A 766 17.09 -27.90 -18.02
CA GLU A 766 17.19 -29.26 -17.47
C GLU A 766 17.85 -30.28 -18.44
N SER A 767 18.72 -29.79 -19.33
CA SER A 767 19.44 -30.63 -20.31
C SER A 767 20.62 -31.36 -19.65
N GLU A 768 20.47 -32.66 -19.42
CA GLU A 768 21.54 -33.51 -18.87
C GLU A 768 22.72 -33.67 -19.83
N GLU A 769 22.48 -33.70 -21.15
CA GLU A 769 23.53 -33.88 -22.17
C GLU A 769 24.54 -32.73 -22.14
N ILE A 770 24.07 -31.49 -22.14
CA ILE A 770 24.92 -30.29 -22.10
C ILE A 770 25.60 -30.17 -20.72
N ALA A 771 24.86 -30.45 -19.65
CA ALA A 771 25.39 -30.45 -18.29
C ALA A 771 26.51 -31.51 -18.11
N ALA A 772 26.42 -32.66 -18.78
CA ALA A 772 27.44 -33.71 -18.77
C ALA A 772 28.68 -33.32 -19.60
N ARG A 773 28.50 -32.63 -20.73
CA ARG A 773 29.63 -32.09 -21.54
C ARG A 773 30.40 -30.98 -20.82
N LEU A 774 29.76 -30.27 -19.87
CA LEU A 774 30.41 -29.34 -18.95
C LEU A 774 31.04 -30.09 -17.74
N SER A 775 31.78 -31.16 -18.01
CA SER A 775 32.34 -32.00 -16.97
C SER A 775 33.36 -31.26 -16.09
N ILE A 776 33.32 -31.61 -14.82
CA ILE A 776 34.33 -31.24 -13.83
C ILE A 776 35.52 -32.17 -14.07
N PRO A 777 36.77 -31.71 -13.92
CA PRO A 777 37.92 -32.61 -14.01
C PRO A 777 37.84 -33.72 -12.96
N ASP A 778 37.67 -34.96 -13.43
CA ASP A 778 37.50 -36.15 -12.56
C ASP A 778 38.81 -36.95 -12.40
N THR A 779 39.89 -36.56 -13.09
CA THR A 779 41.22 -37.18 -12.99
C THR A 779 42.26 -36.19 -12.50
N HIS A 780 43.29 -36.67 -11.79
CA HIS A 780 44.42 -35.83 -11.36
C HIS A 780 45.16 -35.18 -12.53
N PHE A 781 45.18 -35.84 -13.70
CA PHE A 781 45.80 -35.29 -14.90
C PHE A 781 45.01 -34.09 -15.42
N ASP A 782 43.68 -34.21 -15.55
CA ASP A 782 42.84 -33.12 -16.08
C ASP A 782 42.85 -31.88 -15.19
N LEU A 783 43.01 -32.06 -13.87
CA LEU A 783 43.15 -30.97 -12.90
C LEU A 783 44.37 -30.08 -13.14
N GLN A 784 45.45 -30.61 -13.74
CA GLN A 784 46.65 -29.83 -14.04
C GLN A 784 46.49 -28.91 -15.26
N TYR A 785 45.53 -29.20 -16.15
CA TYR A 785 45.33 -28.46 -17.41
C TYR A 785 44.14 -27.49 -17.36
N VAL A 786 43.33 -27.52 -16.31
CA VAL A 786 42.16 -26.64 -16.16
C VAL A 786 42.38 -25.67 -15.02
N ARG A 787 42.31 -24.37 -15.30
CA ARG A 787 42.41 -23.35 -14.26
C ARG A 787 41.27 -23.48 -13.22
N PRO A 788 41.54 -23.32 -11.91
CA PRO A 788 40.54 -23.50 -10.86
C PRO A 788 39.32 -22.57 -10.97
N ASP A 789 39.49 -21.35 -11.49
CA ASP A 789 38.39 -20.41 -11.73
C ASP A 789 37.43 -20.89 -12.83
N PHE A 790 37.93 -21.63 -13.82
CA PHE A 790 37.06 -22.27 -14.82
C PHE A 790 36.27 -23.43 -14.21
N VAL A 791 36.84 -24.16 -13.25
CA VAL A 791 36.10 -25.20 -12.50
C VAL A 791 34.92 -24.57 -11.76
N MET A 792 35.13 -23.43 -11.09
CA MET A 792 34.03 -22.69 -10.44
C MET A 792 32.94 -22.30 -11.45
N LEU A 793 33.31 -21.74 -12.60
CA LEU A 793 32.35 -21.35 -13.64
C LEU A 793 31.59 -22.54 -14.23
N ARG A 794 32.25 -23.70 -14.44
CA ARG A 794 31.60 -24.93 -14.91
C ARG A 794 30.56 -25.44 -13.92
N ILE A 795 30.86 -25.43 -12.62
CA ILE A 795 29.91 -25.80 -11.56
C ILE A 795 28.71 -24.86 -11.55
N ILE A 796 28.94 -23.55 -11.62
CA ILE A 796 27.86 -22.56 -11.67
C ILE A 796 26.99 -22.82 -12.92
N ALA A 797 27.60 -22.95 -14.09
CA ALA A 797 26.89 -23.20 -15.35
C ALA A 797 26.06 -24.48 -15.32
N ARG A 798 26.66 -25.60 -14.88
CA ARG A 798 25.99 -26.90 -14.75
C ARG A 798 24.76 -26.82 -13.85
N ASN A 799 24.86 -26.15 -12.71
CA ASN A 799 23.76 -26.01 -11.77
C ASN A 799 22.67 -25.04 -12.25
N LEU A 800 23.03 -23.99 -13.01
CA LEU A 800 22.04 -23.11 -13.64
C LEU A 800 21.25 -23.80 -14.76
N ILE A 801 21.84 -24.78 -15.44
CA ILE A 801 21.15 -25.64 -16.41
C ILE A 801 20.21 -26.61 -15.68
N LEU A 802 20.71 -27.28 -14.63
CA LEU A 802 19.98 -28.21 -13.77
C LEU A 802 19.34 -27.49 -12.56
N TRP A 803 18.59 -26.42 -12.84
CA TRP A 803 18.07 -25.47 -11.86
C TRP A 803 17.14 -26.09 -10.81
N SER A 804 16.35 -27.08 -11.22
CA SER A 804 15.36 -27.75 -10.38
C SER A 804 15.99 -28.55 -9.24
N ARG A 805 17.21 -29.05 -9.44
CA ARG A 805 17.89 -29.97 -8.51
C ARG A 805 18.61 -29.28 -7.36
N ILE A 806 18.73 -27.95 -7.39
CA ILE A 806 19.45 -27.17 -6.38
C ILE A 806 18.69 -27.24 -5.05
N GLN A 807 19.35 -27.73 -4.00
CA GLN A 807 18.79 -27.80 -2.65
C GLN A 807 19.74 -27.16 -1.63
N PRO A 808 19.22 -26.43 -0.61
CA PRO A 808 20.02 -25.79 0.42
C PRO A 808 20.38 -26.82 1.51
N SER A 809 21.13 -27.86 1.16
CA SER A 809 21.61 -28.88 2.10
C SER A 809 23.11 -29.16 1.94
N ILE A 810 23.74 -29.62 3.02
CA ILE A 810 25.16 -30.01 3.03
C ILE A 810 25.37 -31.20 2.08
N ASP A 811 24.45 -32.16 2.10
CA ASP A 811 24.49 -33.35 1.24
C ASP A 811 24.46 -32.99 -0.25
N TRP A 812 23.67 -31.97 -0.63
CA TRP A 812 23.62 -31.51 -2.00
C TRP A 812 24.95 -30.89 -2.45
N ILE A 813 25.57 -30.03 -1.64
CA ILE A 813 26.90 -29.48 -1.95
C ILE A 813 27.94 -30.61 -2.04
N GLY A 814 27.86 -31.58 -1.14
CA GLY A 814 28.69 -32.79 -1.16
C GLY A 814 28.54 -33.58 -2.47
N SER A 815 27.33 -33.68 -3.03
CA SER A 815 27.08 -34.37 -4.29
C SER A 815 27.70 -33.72 -5.53
N GLN A 816 28.07 -32.43 -5.46
CA GLN A 816 28.70 -31.70 -6.58
C GLN A 816 30.20 -31.99 -6.73
N ILE A 817 30.84 -32.58 -5.71
CA ILE A 817 32.28 -32.83 -5.71
C ILE A 817 32.56 -34.22 -6.30
N PRO A 818 33.42 -34.34 -7.33
CA PRO A 818 33.85 -35.63 -7.87
C PRO A 818 34.50 -36.53 -6.81
N GLU A 819 34.28 -37.84 -6.91
CA GLU A 819 34.83 -38.80 -5.93
C GLU A 819 36.36 -38.79 -5.86
N THR A 820 37.05 -38.61 -7.00
CA THR A 820 38.51 -38.47 -7.04
C THR A 820 39.02 -37.32 -6.15
N ILE A 821 38.31 -36.18 -6.19
CA ILE A 821 38.67 -35.00 -5.39
C ILE A 821 38.29 -35.22 -3.92
N LYS A 822 37.10 -35.78 -3.64
CA LYS A 822 36.69 -36.10 -2.27
C LYS A 822 37.71 -37.02 -1.59
N VAL A 823 38.00 -38.17 -2.20
CA VAL A 823 38.93 -39.16 -1.65
C VAL A 823 40.31 -38.54 -1.45
N GLY A 824 40.83 -37.79 -2.42
CA GLY A 824 42.13 -37.14 -2.31
C GLY A 824 42.23 -36.10 -1.19
N VAL A 825 41.19 -35.29 -0.97
CA VAL A 825 41.17 -34.32 0.15
C VAL A 825 41.10 -35.05 1.50
N PHE A 826 40.24 -36.07 1.63
CA PHE A 826 40.07 -36.80 2.90
C PHE A 826 41.30 -37.64 3.25
N SER A 827 41.93 -38.32 2.29
CA SER A 827 43.13 -39.13 2.51
C SER A 827 44.34 -38.30 2.94
N MET A 828 44.47 -37.06 2.44
CA MET A 828 45.56 -36.15 2.82
C MET A 828 45.35 -35.52 4.20
N SER A 829 44.10 -35.45 4.68
CA SER A 829 43.78 -34.92 6.02
C SER A 829 44.08 -35.90 7.17
N GLU A 830 44.36 -37.17 6.87
CA GLU A 830 44.65 -38.25 7.84
C GLU A 830 46.15 -38.63 7.96
N GLU A 831 47.08 -37.78 7.49
CA GLU A 831 48.55 -37.92 7.63
C GLU A 831 49.19 -39.22 7.08
N ALA A 832 48.53 -39.95 6.16
CA ALA A 832 49.05 -41.21 5.63
C ALA A 832 49.03 -41.25 4.10
N ILE A 833 50.05 -40.70 3.42
CA ILE A 833 50.55 -41.08 2.06
C ILE A 833 51.80 -40.23 1.72
N ASP A 834 52.79 -40.82 1.03
CA ASP A 834 53.95 -40.14 0.43
C ASP A 834 53.50 -39.01 -0.50
N CYS A 835 53.94 -37.78 -0.21
CA CYS A 835 53.47 -36.53 -0.84
C CYS A 835 54.01 -36.27 -2.27
N ASP A 836 54.80 -37.19 -2.85
CA ASP A 836 55.55 -36.92 -4.08
C ASP A 836 54.82 -37.35 -5.38
N GLU A 837 53.68 -38.05 -5.31
CA GLU A 837 52.94 -38.51 -6.51
C GLU A 837 51.82 -37.57 -7.00
N PHE A 838 51.35 -36.60 -6.19
CA PHE A 838 50.17 -35.78 -6.51
C PHE A 838 50.36 -34.29 -6.21
N ASP A 839 49.86 -33.43 -7.11
CA ASP A 839 49.78 -31.98 -6.87
C ASP A 839 48.62 -31.68 -5.90
N ALA A 840 48.95 -31.63 -4.61
CA ALA A 840 47.99 -31.32 -3.55
C ALA A 840 47.40 -29.91 -3.70
N GLU A 841 48.17 -28.93 -4.18
CA GLU A 841 47.69 -27.55 -4.34
C GLU A 841 46.56 -27.49 -5.37
N ALA A 842 46.74 -28.09 -6.55
CA ALA A 842 45.71 -28.14 -7.59
C ALA A 842 44.42 -28.84 -7.10
N LEU A 843 44.56 -29.89 -6.29
CA LEU A 843 43.44 -30.66 -5.74
C LEU A 843 42.62 -29.83 -4.74
N PHE A 844 43.27 -29.20 -3.77
CA PHE A 844 42.59 -28.35 -2.78
C PHE A 844 42.03 -27.06 -3.41
N GLN A 845 42.72 -26.47 -4.40
CA GLN A 845 42.19 -25.34 -5.16
C GLN A 845 40.91 -25.72 -5.92
N ALA A 846 40.88 -26.87 -6.60
CA ALA A 846 39.67 -27.36 -7.27
C ALA A 846 38.52 -27.60 -6.29
N TYR A 847 38.79 -28.25 -5.15
CA TYR A 847 37.81 -28.50 -4.10
C TYR A 847 37.12 -27.21 -3.61
N ILE A 848 37.90 -26.20 -3.24
CA ILE A 848 37.38 -24.93 -2.75
C ILE A 848 36.58 -24.19 -3.83
N ASN A 849 37.04 -24.20 -5.08
CA ASN A 849 36.34 -23.58 -6.19
C ASN A 849 35.00 -24.28 -6.51
N ILE A 850 34.93 -25.61 -6.38
CA ILE A 850 33.69 -26.39 -6.55
C ILE A 850 32.68 -26.02 -5.46
N VAL A 851 33.09 -26.06 -4.19
CA VAL A 851 32.22 -25.70 -3.05
C VAL A 851 31.71 -24.26 -3.19
N THR A 852 32.59 -23.33 -3.55
CA THR A 852 32.24 -21.92 -3.76
C THR A 852 31.25 -21.75 -4.93
N GLY A 853 31.47 -22.44 -6.04
CA GLY A 853 30.55 -22.43 -7.19
C GLY A 853 29.17 -22.97 -6.84
N ALA A 854 29.09 -24.04 -6.04
CA ALA A 854 27.82 -24.57 -5.54
C ALA A 854 27.09 -23.57 -4.63
N CYS A 855 27.82 -22.90 -3.72
CA CYS A 855 27.28 -21.83 -2.88
C CYS A 855 26.73 -20.64 -3.69
N ILE A 856 27.41 -20.24 -4.78
CA ILE A 856 26.91 -19.20 -5.69
C ILE A 856 25.63 -19.65 -6.39
N ALA A 857 25.54 -20.91 -6.84
CA ALA A 857 24.33 -21.45 -7.44
C ALA A 857 23.14 -21.45 -6.47
N ILE A 858 23.34 -21.81 -5.20
CA ILE A 858 22.32 -21.68 -4.14
C ILE A 858 21.91 -20.21 -3.97
N GLY A 859 22.90 -19.29 -3.94
CA GLY A 859 22.64 -17.85 -3.86
C GLY A 859 21.76 -17.32 -4.98
N LEU A 860 22.01 -17.76 -6.21
CA LEU A 860 21.20 -17.42 -7.39
C LEU A 860 19.81 -18.05 -7.35
N LYS A 861 19.69 -19.33 -6.95
CA LYS A 861 18.41 -20.05 -6.83
C LYS A 861 17.45 -19.41 -5.85
N TYR A 862 17.96 -19.02 -4.69
CA TYR A 862 17.16 -18.48 -3.58
C TYR A 862 17.25 -16.95 -3.47
N ALA A 863 17.63 -16.26 -4.55
CA ALA A 863 17.80 -14.82 -4.58
C ALA A 863 16.54 -14.09 -4.09
N GLY A 864 16.68 -13.26 -3.06
CA GLY A 864 15.58 -12.48 -2.49
C GLY A 864 14.43 -13.30 -1.86
N SER A 865 14.59 -14.62 -1.68
CA SER A 865 13.55 -15.49 -1.11
C SER A 865 13.45 -15.40 0.41
N ARG A 866 14.52 -14.96 1.09
CA ARG A 866 14.65 -14.99 2.56
C ARG A 866 14.50 -16.41 3.16
N ASN A 867 14.84 -17.45 2.39
CA ASN A 867 14.81 -18.82 2.87
C ASN A 867 15.81 -19.03 4.03
N GLY A 868 15.33 -19.58 5.15
CA GLY A 868 16.12 -19.78 6.36
C GLY A 868 17.23 -20.83 6.20
N ASP A 869 16.93 -21.95 5.55
CA ASP A 869 17.87 -23.07 5.38
C ASP A 869 19.07 -22.66 4.51
N ALA A 870 18.79 -21.98 3.38
CA ALA A 870 19.85 -21.44 2.50
C ALA A 870 20.72 -20.41 3.23
N GLN A 871 20.11 -19.57 4.06
CA GLN A 871 20.81 -18.56 4.85
C GLN A 871 21.74 -19.21 5.89
N GLU A 872 21.24 -20.20 6.64
CA GLU A 872 22.03 -20.91 7.66
C GLU A 872 23.20 -21.67 7.04
N LEU A 873 22.94 -22.39 5.94
CA LEU A 873 23.96 -23.13 5.20
C LEU A 873 25.08 -22.21 4.71
N LEU A 874 24.75 -21.16 3.96
CA LEU A 874 25.75 -20.22 3.43
C LEU A 874 26.50 -19.48 4.56
N TYR A 875 25.82 -19.14 5.64
CA TYR A 875 26.45 -18.56 6.83
C TYR A 875 27.47 -19.53 7.46
N SER A 876 27.12 -20.82 7.59
CA SER A 876 28.01 -21.84 8.15
C SER A 876 29.29 -22.01 7.33
N TYR A 877 29.20 -22.08 5.99
CA TYR A 877 30.36 -22.10 5.10
C TYR A 877 31.18 -20.80 5.21
N THR A 878 30.53 -19.64 5.25
CA THR A 878 31.24 -18.36 5.38
C THR A 878 32.04 -18.29 6.69
N VAL A 879 31.47 -18.75 7.80
CA VAL A 879 32.15 -18.80 9.11
C VAL A 879 33.28 -19.84 9.11
N HIS A 880 33.09 -21.00 8.46
CA HIS A 880 34.15 -22.01 8.35
C HIS A 880 35.39 -21.47 7.62
N PHE A 881 35.20 -20.92 6.41
CA PHE A 881 36.29 -20.27 5.65
C PHE A 881 36.95 -19.13 6.44
N LEU A 882 36.16 -18.39 7.22
CA LEU A 882 36.69 -17.34 8.07
C LEU A 882 37.54 -17.90 9.21
N ASN A 883 37.12 -19.00 9.85
CA ASN A 883 37.84 -19.63 10.97
C ASN A 883 39.20 -20.19 10.54
N GLU A 884 39.33 -20.68 9.30
CA GLU A 884 40.62 -21.09 8.72
C GLU A 884 41.58 -19.91 8.56
N ILE A 885 41.09 -18.72 8.21
CA ILE A 885 41.90 -17.51 8.09
C ILE A 885 42.23 -16.90 9.47
N LYS A 886 41.22 -16.84 10.34
CA LYS A 886 41.30 -16.27 11.69
C LYS A 886 40.22 -16.87 12.57
N HIS A 887 40.63 -17.59 13.61
CA HIS A 887 39.72 -18.26 14.52
C HIS A 887 38.74 -17.27 15.20
N VAL A 888 37.44 -17.44 14.92
CA VAL A 888 36.34 -16.75 15.61
C VAL A 888 35.74 -17.72 16.65
N SER A 889 35.30 -17.21 17.80
CA SER A 889 34.76 -18.03 18.91
C SER A 889 33.44 -18.77 18.60
N VAL A 890 32.97 -18.75 17.35
CA VAL A 890 31.71 -19.39 16.92
C VAL A 890 32.04 -20.81 16.46
N GLN A 891 31.65 -21.80 17.26
CA GLN A 891 31.76 -23.22 16.92
C GLN A 891 30.68 -23.57 15.88
N THR A 892 31.11 -24.07 14.72
CA THR A 892 30.24 -24.63 13.68
C THR A 892 30.57 -26.12 13.52
N PRO A 893 29.63 -26.96 13.05
CA PRO A 893 29.94 -28.35 12.73
C PRO A 893 31.11 -28.42 11.73
N SER A 894 31.97 -29.43 11.84
CA SER A 894 33.12 -29.61 10.93
C SER A 894 32.63 -30.06 9.55
N ILE A 895 32.22 -29.10 8.73
CA ILE A 895 31.68 -29.33 7.38
C ILE A 895 32.80 -29.56 6.36
N LEU A 896 33.97 -28.96 6.59
CA LEU A 896 35.13 -28.95 5.70
C LEU A 896 36.39 -29.40 6.45
N PRO A 897 37.38 -29.96 5.75
CA PRO A 897 38.65 -30.38 6.33
C PRO A 897 39.44 -29.18 6.88
N LYS A 898 40.18 -29.41 7.97
CA LYS A 898 41.01 -28.39 8.64
C LYS A 898 42.35 -28.24 7.94
N GLY A 899 42.93 -27.03 7.96
CA GLY A 899 44.27 -26.78 7.43
C GLY A 899 44.30 -26.39 5.96
N LEU A 900 43.25 -25.75 5.44
CA LEU A 900 43.15 -25.38 4.02
C LEU A 900 44.27 -24.41 3.58
N LEU A 901 44.73 -23.53 4.49
CA LEU A 901 45.83 -22.59 4.24
C LEU A 901 47.20 -23.25 4.03
N GLN A 902 47.34 -24.55 4.33
CA GLN A 902 48.57 -25.29 4.05
C GLN A 902 48.75 -25.55 2.54
N TYR A 903 47.63 -25.65 1.82
CA TYR A 903 47.60 -26.07 0.41
C TYR A 903 47.06 -25.00 -0.54
N VAL A 904 46.36 -23.98 -0.04
CA VAL A 904 45.75 -22.93 -0.86
C VAL A 904 46.23 -21.55 -0.42
N ASP A 905 46.53 -20.70 -1.40
CA ASP A 905 46.94 -19.34 -1.13
C ASP A 905 45.82 -18.56 -0.42
N ARG A 906 46.25 -17.68 0.48
CA ARG A 906 45.36 -16.85 1.27
C ARG A 906 44.43 -15.97 0.40
N GLY A 907 44.90 -15.52 -0.76
CA GLY A 907 44.14 -14.63 -1.65
C GLY A 907 42.92 -15.33 -2.24
N THR A 908 43.10 -16.56 -2.75
CA THR A 908 42.02 -17.41 -3.26
C THR A 908 41.02 -17.77 -2.18
N LEU A 909 41.48 -18.11 -0.97
CA LEU A 909 40.59 -18.40 0.16
C LEU A 909 39.76 -17.17 0.57
N GLU A 910 40.38 -15.98 0.60
CA GLU A 910 39.66 -14.72 0.85
C GLU A 910 38.67 -14.39 -0.27
N LEU A 911 39.01 -14.63 -1.53
CA LEU A 911 38.07 -14.46 -2.64
C LEU A 911 36.81 -15.32 -2.46
N CYS A 912 37.00 -16.62 -2.23
CA CYS A 912 35.91 -17.58 -2.04
C CYS A 912 35.02 -17.21 -0.84
N LEU A 913 35.63 -16.83 0.30
CA LEU A 913 34.91 -16.33 1.47
C LEU A 913 33.97 -15.16 1.11
N HIS A 914 34.47 -14.17 0.37
CA HIS A 914 33.70 -12.98 0.01
C HIS A 914 32.61 -13.27 -1.03
N LEU A 915 32.84 -14.21 -1.95
CA LEU A 915 31.81 -14.65 -2.91
C LEU A 915 30.67 -15.41 -2.23
N ILE A 916 30.96 -16.25 -1.22
CA ILE A 916 29.93 -16.91 -0.41
C ILE A 916 29.17 -15.88 0.43
N ALA A 917 29.86 -14.91 1.05
CA ALA A 917 29.21 -13.83 1.80
C ALA A 917 28.31 -12.93 0.92
N LEU A 918 28.72 -12.70 -0.33
CA LEU A 918 27.92 -11.99 -1.33
C LEU A 918 26.69 -12.81 -1.71
N SER A 919 26.85 -14.12 -1.94
CA SER A 919 25.75 -15.05 -2.23
C SER A 919 24.73 -15.13 -1.08
N LEU A 920 25.20 -15.16 0.17
CA LEU A 920 24.36 -15.06 1.37
C LEU A 920 23.53 -13.77 1.38
N SER A 921 24.12 -12.66 0.93
CA SER A 921 23.44 -11.36 0.85
C SER A 921 22.42 -11.29 -0.30
N VAL A 922 22.64 -12.04 -1.38
CA VAL A 922 21.69 -12.19 -2.50
C VAL A 922 20.45 -12.96 -2.03
N VAL A 923 20.59 -14.03 -1.24
CA VAL A 923 19.45 -14.75 -0.63
C VAL A 923 18.63 -13.83 0.30
N MET A 924 19.35 -13.06 1.12
CA MET A 924 18.75 -12.16 2.11
C MET A 924 18.51 -10.73 1.59
N ALA A 925 18.46 -10.54 0.27
CA ALA A 925 18.39 -9.22 -0.34
C ALA A 925 17.14 -8.42 0.11
N GLY A 926 17.37 -7.18 0.53
CA GLY A 926 16.35 -6.26 1.04
C GLY A 926 15.79 -6.60 2.43
N SER A 927 16.18 -7.72 3.05
CA SER A 927 15.67 -8.13 4.36
C SER A 927 16.23 -7.30 5.52
N GLY A 928 17.48 -6.86 5.41
CA GLY A 928 18.22 -6.22 6.49
C GLY A 928 18.53 -7.15 7.67
N GLN A 929 18.65 -8.47 7.45
CA GLN A 929 18.88 -9.46 8.53
C GLN A 929 20.13 -9.14 9.36
N LEU A 930 19.97 -9.11 10.69
CA LEU A 930 20.99 -8.60 11.60
C LEU A 930 22.23 -9.50 11.72
N GLN A 931 22.06 -10.83 11.68
CA GLN A 931 23.18 -11.78 11.77
C GLN A 931 24.13 -11.64 10.58
N THR A 932 23.58 -11.65 9.36
CA THR A 932 24.32 -11.39 8.12
C THR A 932 24.98 -10.01 8.14
N PHE A 933 24.27 -8.97 8.61
CA PHE A 933 24.85 -7.64 8.70
C PHE A 933 26.06 -7.55 9.66
N ARG A 934 25.99 -8.24 10.82
CA ARG A 934 27.11 -8.30 11.77
C ARG A 934 28.36 -8.94 11.14
N LEU A 935 28.17 -10.01 10.37
CA LEU A 935 29.24 -10.68 9.64
C LEU A 935 29.86 -9.75 8.58
N LEU A 936 29.04 -9.10 7.75
CA LEU A 936 29.53 -8.15 6.73
C LEU A 936 30.24 -6.94 7.36
N ARG A 937 29.73 -6.44 8.50
CA ARG A 937 30.37 -5.37 9.27
C ARG A 937 31.74 -5.79 9.78
N TYR A 938 31.87 -7.04 10.25
CA TYR A 938 33.14 -7.61 10.66
C TYR A 938 34.11 -7.71 9.48
N LEU A 939 33.70 -8.28 8.35
CA LEU A 939 34.53 -8.39 7.14
C LEU A 939 34.99 -7.01 6.63
N ARG A 940 34.12 -6.00 6.68
CA ARG A 940 34.46 -4.60 6.34
C ARG A 940 35.46 -3.97 7.31
N GLY A 941 35.46 -4.41 8.57
CA GLY A 941 36.27 -3.86 9.65
C GLY A 941 37.69 -4.43 9.74
N ARG A 942 38.03 -5.47 8.98
CA ARG A 942 39.35 -6.11 9.01
C ARG A 942 40.44 -5.13 8.55
N SER A 943 41.52 -5.04 9.33
CA SER A 943 42.66 -4.15 9.08
C SER A 943 43.60 -4.76 8.02
N SER A 944 44.29 -3.91 7.24
CA SER A 944 45.31 -4.37 6.28
C SER A 944 46.52 -5.05 6.93
N ALA A 945 46.76 -4.84 8.24
CA ALA A 945 47.77 -5.58 9.00
C ALA A 945 47.40 -7.07 9.18
N GLU A 946 46.12 -7.41 9.00
CA GLU A 946 45.59 -8.76 9.16
C GLU A 946 45.40 -9.49 7.83
N GLY A 947 45.78 -8.94 6.67
CA GLY A 947 45.63 -9.53 5.33
C GLY A 947 45.66 -8.51 4.18
N GLN A 948 45.86 -8.95 2.93
CA GLN A 948 45.81 -8.09 1.73
C GLN A 948 44.37 -7.65 1.45
N VAL A 949 44.03 -6.41 1.84
CA VAL A 949 42.73 -5.81 1.54
C VAL A 949 42.74 -5.29 0.10
N ASN A 950 42.26 -6.11 -0.83
CA ASN A 950 42.18 -5.74 -2.25
C ASN A 950 40.88 -4.98 -2.58
N TYR A 951 40.92 -4.12 -3.60
CA TYR A 951 39.77 -3.36 -4.11
C TYR A 951 38.55 -4.24 -4.40
N GLY A 952 38.73 -5.34 -5.14
CA GLY A 952 37.65 -6.26 -5.50
C GLY A 952 36.94 -6.91 -4.30
N LEU A 953 37.67 -7.26 -3.24
CA LEU A 953 37.08 -7.80 -2.02
C LEU A 953 36.23 -6.74 -1.31
N GLN A 954 36.70 -5.48 -1.26
CA GLN A 954 35.93 -4.37 -0.70
C GLN A 954 34.68 -4.05 -1.53
N MET A 955 34.76 -4.19 -2.87
CA MET A 955 33.60 -4.10 -3.76
C MET A 955 32.57 -5.18 -3.43
N ALA A 956 32.99 -6.43 -3.26
CA ALA A 956 32.09 -7.53 -2.90
C ALA A 956 31.40 -7.29 -1.54
N VAL A 957 32.13 -6.85 -0.51
CA VAL A 957 31.53 -6.49 0.80
C VAL A 957 30.58 -5.31 0.67
N SER A 958 30.95 -4.29 -0.11
CA SER A 958 30.09 -3.11 -0.34
C SER A 958 28.78 -3.52 -1.01
N LEU A 959 28.84 -4.28 -2.10
CA LEU A 959 27.67 -4.85 -2.78
C LEU A 959 26.83 -5.71 -1.84
N ALA A 960 27.46 -6.60 -1.06
CA ALA A 960 26.77 -7.44 -0.10
C ALA A 960 25.96 -6.63 0.93
N ILE A 961 26.55 -5.56 1.50
CA ILE A 961 25.85 -4.65 2.40
C ILE A 961 24.71 -3.93 1.66
N GLY A 962 24.95 -3.47 0.44
CA GLY A 962 23.95 -2.80 -0.39
C GLY A 962 22.77 -3.71 -0.73
N PHE A 963 23.02 -4.98 -1.10
CA PHE A 963 22.00 -5.97 -1.42
C PHE A 963 21.18 -6.34 -0.19
N LEU A 964 21.81 -6.49 0.97
CA LEU A 964 21.09 -6.77 2.23
C LEU A 964 20.06 -5.68 2.56
N PHE A 965 20.34 -4.42 2.19
CA PHE A 965 19.46 -3.26 2.39
C PHE A 965 18.99 -2.63 1.07
N LEU A 966 18.77 -3.45 0.04
CA LEU A 966 18.44 -3.00 -1.31
C LEU A 966 17.25 -2.02 -1.31
N GLY A 967 17.47 -0.82 -1.87
CA GLY A 967 16.50 0.28 -1.89
C GLY A 967 15.97 0.68 -0.50
N GLY A 968 16.82 0.65 0.53
CA GLY A 968 16.42 0.86 1.93
C GLY A 968 15.50 -0.24 2.49
N GLY A 969 15.45 -1.39 1.84
CA GLY A 969 14.50 -2.47 2.15
C GLY A 969 13.15 -2.31 1.44
N THR A 970 13.09 -1.62 0.30
CA THR A 970 11.86 -1.56 -0.52
C THR A 970 11.88 -2.58 -1.66
N HIS A 971 13.07 -2.96 -2.11
CA HIS A 971 13.31 -3.85 -3.24
C HIS A 971 13.95 -5.16 -2.80
N SER A 972 13.79 -6.19 -3.63
CA SER A 972 14.52 -7.46 -3.52
C SER A 972 14.78 -8.02 -4.92
N PHE A 973 15.49 -9.14 -5.03
CA PHE A 973 15.82 -9.75 -6.32
C PHE A 973 14.75 -10.72 -6.79
N SER A 974 14.48 -10.76 -8.08
CA SER A 974 13.67 -11.82 -8.71
C SER A 974 14.54 -12.95 -9.25
N THR A 975 13.94 -14.10 -9.47
CA THR A 975 14.55 -15.31 -10.04
C THR A 975 14.11 -15.57 -11.48
N SER A 976 13.56 -14.56 -12.17
CA SER A 976 13.26 -14.64 -13.62
C SER A 976 14.52 -14.93 -14.45
N ASN A 977 14.38 -15.47 -15.66
CA ASN A 977 15.54 -15.81 -16.49
C ASN A 977 16.45 -14.60 -16.77
N SER A 978 15.83 -13.43 -17.04
CA SER A 978 16.53 -12.14 -17.22
C SER A 978 17.27 -11.72 -15.96
N ALA A 979 16.63 -11.86 -14.80
CA ALA A 979 17.22 -11.50 -13.50
C ALA A 979 18.40 -12.39 -13.12
N ILE A 980 18.29 -13.71 -13.30
CA ILE A 980 19.40 -14.64 -13.03
C ILE A 980 20.57 -14.39 -13.97
N ALA A 981 20.31 -14.10 -15.25
CA ALA A 981 21.37 -13.74 -16.19
C ALA A 981 22.10 -12.46 -15.77
N ALA A 982 21.35 -11.41 -15.40
CA ALA A 982 21.92 -10.16 -14.93
C ALA A 982 22.69 -10.31 -13.60
N LEU A 983 22.19 -11.13 -12.66
CA LEU A 983 22.87 -11.45 -11.41
C LEU A 983 24.15 -12.25 -11.64
N LEU A 984 24.14 -13.26 -12.51
CA LEU A 984 25.35 -14.03 -12.84
C LEU A 984 26.47 -13.11 -13.35
N ILE A 985 26.14 -12.18 -14.25
CA ILE A 985 27.10 -11.23 -14.81
C ILE A 985 27.56 -10.23 -13.74
N THR A 986 26.64 -9.74 -12.90
CA THR A 986 26.98 -8.86 -11.76
C THR A 986 27.90 -9.56 -10.75
N LEU A 987 27.68 -10.84 -10.49
CA LEU A 987 28.37 -11.65 -9.50
C LEU A 987 29.57 -12.41 -10.08
N TYR A 988 30.00 -12.09 -11.31
CA TYR A 988 31.09 -12.79 -11.99
C TYR A 988 32.29 -13.01 -11.03
N PRO A 989 32.72 -14.27 -10.79
CA PRO A 989 33.61 -14.61 -9.68
C PRO A 989 34.99 -13.94 -9.68
N ARG A 990 35.49 -13.49 -10.83
CA ARG A 990 36.78 -12.78 -10.92
C ARG A 990 36.60 -11.31 -10.57
N LEU A 991 37.12 -10.92 -9.40
CA LEU A 991 37.03 -9.55 -8.90
C LEU A 991 38.25 -8.71 -9.34
N PRO A 992 38.08 -7.39 -9.56
CA PRO A 992 39.17 -6.51 -9.98
C PRO A 992 40.23 -6.34 -8.89
N THR A 993 41.50 -6.33 -9.28
CA THR A 993 42.64 -6.16 -8.37
C THR A 993 42.79 -4.70 -7.91
N GLY A 994 42.45 -3.74 -8.76
CA GLY A 994 42.46 -2.30 -8.46
C GLY A 994 41.33 -1.54 -9.16
N PRO A 995 41.16 -0.23 -8.88
CA PRO A 995 40.01 0.54 -9.38
C PRO A 995 39.91 0.65 -10.90
N ASN A 996 41.04 0.61 -11.64
CA ASN A 996 41.04 0.66 -13.11
C ASN A 996 41.17 -0.72 -13.77
N ASP A 997 41.17 -1.81 -13.00
CA ASP A 997 41.31 -3.15 -13.54
C ASP A 997 40.00 -3.63 -14.18
N ASN A 998 40.00 -3.76 -15.51
CA ASN A 998 38.88 -4.25 -16.31
C ASN A 998 39.27 -5.48 -17.14
N ARG A 999 40.39 -6.15 -16.82
CA ARG A 999 41.01 -7.19 -17.66
C ARG A 999 40.10 -8.38 -17.93
N CYS A 1000 39.51 -8.94 -16.87
CA CYS A 1000 38.68 -10.15 -16.95
C CYS A 1000 37.18 -9.83 -17.03
N HIS A 1001 36.75 -8.62 -16.65
CA HIS A 1001 35.34 -8.23 -16.60
C HIS A 1001 35.21 -6.70 -16.53
N LEU A 1002 34.37 -6.12 -17.40
CA LEU A 1002 34.10 -4.68 -17.39
C LEU A 1002 33.32 -4.28 -16.13
N GLN A 1003 33.86 -3.37 -15.32
CA GLN A 1003 33.27 -3.01 -14.02
C GLN A 1003 31.87 -2.39 -14.13
N ALA A 1004 31.52 -1.77 -15.26
CA ALA A 1004 30.17 -1.24 -15.52
C ALA A 1004 29.08 -2.32 -15.38
N PHE A 1005 29.38 -3.58 -15.73
CA PHE A 1005 28.43 -4.69 -15.66
C PHE A 1005 28.05 -5.09 -14.23
N ARG A 1006 28.83 -4.68 -13.22
CA ARG A 1006 28.50 -4.86 -11.80
C ARG A 1006 27.26 -4.08 -11.35
N HIS A 1007 26.73 -3.17 -12.18
CA HIS A 1007 25.46 -2.47 -11.92
C HIS A 1007 24.25 -3.12 -12.60
N LEU A 1008 24.43 -4.22 -13.35
CA LEU A 1008 23.33 -4.91 -14.01
C LEU A 1008 22.37 -5.60 -13.01
N TYR A 1009 22.73 -5.74 -11.73
CA TYR A 1009 21.81 -6.24 -10.69
C TYR A 1009 20.50 -5.48 -10.65
N VAL A 1010 20.48 -4.20 -11.07
CA VAL A 1010 19.26 -3.38 -11.15
C VAL A 1010 18.19 -4.03 -12.03
N ILE A 1011 18.59 -4.72 -13.11
CA ILE A 1011 17.67 -5.48 -13.98
C ILE A 1011 16.96 -6.61 -13.20
N ALA A 1012 17.63 -7.19 -12.21
CA ALA A 1012 17.10 -8.26 -11.38
C ALA A 1012 16.22 -7.76 -10.22
N THR A 1013 16.24 -6.45 -9.93
CA THR A 1013 15.50 -5.89 -8.80
C THR A 1013 14.03 -5.70 -9.11
N GLU A 1014 13.20 -5.97 -8.11
CA GLU A 1014 11.76 -5.70 -8.12
C GLU A 1014 11.31 -5.10 -6.78
N PRO A 1015 10.35 -4.16 -6.82
CA PRO A 1015 9.73 -3.67 -5.60
C PRO A 1015 8.77 -4.73 -5.06
N ARG A 1016 9.02 -5.20 -3.83
CA ARG A 1016 8.19 -6.22 -3.15
C ARG A 1016 7.65 -5.78 -1.80
N ARG A 1017 7.93 -4.54 -1.39
CA ARG A 1017 7.55 -4.03 -0.09
C ARG A 1017 6.06 -3.68 -0.04
N VAL A 1018 5.34 -4.32 0.88
CA VAL A 1018 3.99 -3.93 1.26
C VAL A 1018 4.01 -3.13 2.55
N GLN A 1019 3.33 -1.98 2.52
CA GLN A 1019 3.11 -1.10 3.65
C GLN A 1019 1.62 -1.02 3.92
N THR A 1020 1.22 -1.10 5.19
CA THR A 1020 -0.17 -0.84 5.57
C THR A 1020 -0.36 0.60 6.00
N VAL A 1021 -1.48 1.18 5.61
CA VAL A 1021 -1.88 2.54 5.95
C VAL A 1021 -3.26 2.48 6.59
N ASP A 1022 -3.38 3.08 7.77
CA ASP A 1022 -4.66 3.20 8.43
C ASP A 1022 -5.53 4.24 7.70
N VAL A 1023 -6.74 3.86 7.32
CA VAL A 1023 -7.64 4.69 6.50
C VAL A 1023 -8.12 5.93 7.26
N ASP A 1024 -8.32 5.80 8.57
CA ASP A 1024 -8.86 6.89 9.38
C ASP A 1024 -7.81 7.99 9.62
N THR A 1025 -6.54 7.61 9.82
CA THR A 1025 -5.44 8.56 10.08
C THR A 1025 -4.63 8.93 8.84
N GLY A 1026 -4.65 8.11 7.79
CA GLY A 1026 -3.79 8.25 6.61
C GLY A 1026 -2.30 7.94 6.88
N LEU A 1027 -1.97 7.41 8.06
CA LEU A 1027 -0.60 7.16 8.49
C LEU A 1027 -0.19 5.69 8.27
N PRO A 1028 1.09 5.43 8.00
CA PRO A 1028 1.59 4.08 7.91
C PRO A 1028 1.67 3.40 9.28
N VAL A 1029 1.26 2.14 9.36
CA VAL A 1029 1.13 1.41 10.63
C VAL A 1029 1.72 0.00 10.54
N TYR A 1030 1.97 -0.63 11.69
CA TYR A 1030 2.27 -2.05 11.74
C TYR A 1030 0.99 -2.87 11.68
N CYS A 1031 1.01 -3.95 10.91
CA CYS A 1031 -0.05 -4.93 10.83
C CYS A 1031 0.53 -6.32 10.58
N PRO A 1032 0.10 -7.36 11.32
CA PRO A 1032 0.42 -8.73 10.96
C PRO A 1032 -0.29 -9.11 9.66
N LEU A 1033 0.46 -9.73 8.75
CA LEU A 1033 -0.06 -10.35 7.54
C LEU A 1033 0.26 -11.83 7.58
N GLU A 1034 -0.72 -12.66 7.25
CA GLU A 1034 -0.51 -14.06 6.91
C GLU A 1034 -0.35 -14.17 5.39
N VAL A 1035 0.76 -14.77 4.97
CA VAL A 1035 1.16 -14.92 3.57
C VAL A 1035 1.15 -16.41 3.26
N THR A 1036 0.44 -16.80 2.20
CA THR A 1036 0.31 -18.19 1.77
C THR A 1036 0.99 -18.38 0.41
N VAL A 1037 2.00 -19.25 0.38
CA VAL A 1037 2.77 -19.58 -0.83
C VAL A 1037 2.16 -20.83 -1.45
N ALA A 1038 1.95 -20.81 -2.76
CA ALA A 1038 1.38 -21.92 -3.51
C ALA A 1038 2.28 -23.17 -3.44
N GLU A 1039 1.64 -24.34 -3.45
CA GLU A 1039 2.32 -25.62 -3.63
C GLU A 1039 3.06 -25.62 -4.98
N THR A 1040 4.28 -26.15 -4.95
CA THR A 1040 5.13 -26.35 -6.13
C THR A 1040 5.52 -27.82 -6.21
N GLU A 1041 6.11 -28.27 -7.31
CA GLU A 1041 6.55 -29.67 -7.48
C GLU A 1041 7.51 -30.16 -6.39
N TYR A 1042 8.17 -29.24 -5.66
CA TYR A 1042 9.19 -29.55 -4.65
C TYR A 1042 8.81 -29.16 -3.23
N TYR A 1043 7.78 -28.32 -3.04
CA TYR A 1043 7.41 -27.76 -1.75
C TYR A 1043 5.90 -27.75 -1.59
N ASP A 1044 5.44 -28.24 -0.44
CA ASP A 1044 4.04 -28.17 -0.01
C ASP A 1044 3.59 -26.70 0.18
N GLU A 1045 2.28 -26.47 0.21
CA GLU A 1045 1.70 -25.17 0.54
C GLU A 1045 2.16 -24.73 1.95
N THR A 1046 2.77 -23.55 2.04
CA THR A 1046 3.31 -23.00 3.30
C THR A 1046 2.66 -21.67 3.65
N ASN A 1047 2.33 -21.52 4.93
CA ASN A 1047 1.76 -20.29 5.49
C ASN A 1047 2.70 -19.74 6.55
N TYR A 1048 3.01 -18.45 6.46
CA TYR A 1048 3.81 -17.76 7.47
C TYR A 1048 3.24 -16.37 7.77
N CYS A 1049 3.52 -15.88 8.97
CA CYS A 1049 3.10 -14.56 9.42
C CYS A 1049 4.28 -13.59 9.42
N ASP A 1050 4.13 -12.44 8.78
CA ASP A 1050 5.11 -11.36 8.77
C ASP A 1050 4.42 -10.03 9.16
N VAL A 1051 5.17 -9.07 9.71
CA VAL A 1051 4.60 -7.78 10.16
C VAL A 1051 4.98 -6.67 9.18
N THR A 1052 4.01 -5.91 8.69
CA THR A 1052 4.25 -4.79 7.77
C THR A 1052 4.93 -3.62 8.46
N PRO A 1053 5.82 -2.85 7.80
CA PRO A 1053 6.25 -3.03 6.41
C PRO A 1053 7.16 -4.24 6.21
N CYS A 1054 6.80 -5.12 5.27
CA CYS A 1054 7.51 -6.37 4.98
C CYS A 1054 7.68 -6.57 3.47
N LEU A 1055 8.56 -7.51 3.09
CA LEU A 1055 8.76 -7.93 1.70
C LEU A 1055 7.88 -9.15 1.42
N LEU A 1056 7.08 -9.07 0.36
CA LEU A 1056 6.36 -10.23 -0.17
C LEU A 1056 7.31 -11.17 -0.93
N PRO A 1057 6.94 -12.44 -1.11
CA PRO A 1057 7.62 -13.33 -2.05
C PRO A 1057 7.32 -12.93 -3.49
N GLU A 1058 7.92 -13.62 -4.46
CA GLU A 1058 7.63 -13.40 -5.87
C GLU A 1058 6.15 -13.66 -6.20
N ARG A 1059 5.63 -12.93 -7.19
CA ARG A 1059 4.23 -13.08 -7.64
C ARG A 1059 3.94 -14.46 -8.25
N SER A 1060 4.97 -15.12 -8.79
CA SER A 1060 4.92 -16.46 -9.37
C SER A 1060 4.60 -17.56 -8.36
N VAL A 1061 4.84 -17.31 -7.06
CA VAL A 1061 4.65 -18.31 -5.98
C VAL A 1061 3.58 -17.91 -4.98
N LEU A 1062 3.12 -16.66 -4.97
CA LEU A 1062 2.17 -16.18 -3.96
C LEU A 1062 0.72 -16.52 -4.32
N LYS A 1063 -0.02 -17.08 -3.36
CA LYS A 1063 -1.43 -17.49 -3.52
C LYS A 1063 -2.39 -16.51 -2.83
N ASN A 1064 -2.14 -16.17 -1.56
CA ASN A 1064 -3.02 -15.31 -0.79
C ASN A 1064 -2.24 -14.44 0.20
N VAL A 1065 -2.79 -13.25 0.50
CA VAL A 1065 -2.36 -12.39 1.61
C VAL A 1065 -3.57 -12.06 2.45
N ARG A 1066 -3.49 -12.28 3.76
CA ARG A 1066 -4.56 -12.00 4.70
C ARG A 1066 -4.08 -11.03 5.78
N VAL A 1067 -4.86 -9.99 6.03
CA VAL A 1067 -4.69 -9.13 7.21
C VAL A 1067 -5.10 -9.91 8.45
N CYS A 1068 -4.14 -10.17 9.32
CA CYS A 1068 -4.32 -10.98 10.53
C CYS A 1068 -4.12 -10.12 11.77
N GLY A 1069 -4.95 -10.35 12.79
CA GLY A 1069 -4.84 -9.66 14.08
C GLY A 1069 -6.18 -9.14 14.59
N PRO A 1070 -6.37 -9.08 15.92
CA PRO A 1070 -7.65 -8.68 16.50
C PRO A 1070 -7.96 -7.18 16.34
N ARG A 1071 -6.95 -6.36 16.01
CA ARG A 1071 -7.02 -4.89 16.05
C ARG A 1071 -7.44 -4.23 14.75
N TYR A 1072 -7.31 -4.91 13.63
CA TYR A 1072 -7.72 -4.43 12.33
C TYR A 1072 -8.80 -5.33 11.76
N TRP A 1073 -9.60 -4.79 10.85
CA TRP A 1073 -10.58 -5.59 10.14
C TRP A 1073 -9.88 -6.55 9.16
N PRO A 1074 -10.30 -7.84 9.10
CA PRO A 1074 -9.69 -8.79 8.22
C PRO A 1074 -10.00 -8.44 6.76
N GLN A 1075 -9.01 -8.68 5.91
CA GLN A 1075 -9.09 -8.55 4.46
C GLN A 1075 -8.31 -9.72 3.85
N LEU A 1076 -8.90 -10.36 2.85
CA LEU A 1076 -8.28 -11.46 2.12
C LEU A 1076 -8.07 -11.04 0.68
N ILE A 1077 -6.81 -11.04 0.24
CA ILE A 1077 -6.41 -10.74 -1.13
C ILE A 1077 -5.98 -12.06 -1.76
N LYS A 1078 -6.75 -12.54 -2.73
CA LYS A 1078 -6.43 -13.73 -3.52
C LYS A 1078 -5.69 -13.32 -4.77
N ILE A 1079 -4.59 -13.99 -5.07
CA ILE A 1079 -3.70 -13.67 -6.18
C ILE A 1079 -3.54 -14.92 -7.03
N THR A 1080 -3.65 -14.76 -8.34
CA THR A 1080 -3.29 -15.80 -9.30
C THR A 1080 -1.78 -15.77 -9.51
N PRO A 1081 -1.07 -16.88 -9.26
CA PRO A 1081 0.36 -16.93 -9.49
C PRO A 1081 0.67 -16.66 -10.97
N GLU A 1082 1.46 -15.61 -11.23
CA GLU A 1082 1.83 -15.18 -12.57
C GLU A 1082 3.33 -14.86 -12.60
N ASP A 1083 4.02 -15.28 -13.67
CA ASP A 1083 5.41 -14.94 -13.92
C ASP A 1083 5.53 -13.51 -14.47
N LYS A 1084 5.13 -12.55 -13.65
CA LYS A 1084 5.19 -11.11 -13.91
C LYS A 1084 5.71 -10.37 -12.68
N PRO A 1085 6.43 -9.26 -12.88
CA PRO A 1085 6.80 -8.40 -11.76
C PRO A 1085 5.56 -7.82 -11.08
N TRP A 1086 5.70 -7.54 -9.79
CA TRP A 1086 4.63 -7.06 -8.92
C TRP A 1086 3.94 -5.78 -9.43
N TRP A 1087 4.71 -4.70 -9.54
CA TRP A 1087 4.24 -3.44 -10.10
C TRP A 1087 5.40 -2.74 -10.83
N ARG A 1088 5.14 -2.30 -12.07
CA ARG A 1088 6.04 -1.43 -12.83
C ARG A 1088 5.47 -0.01 -12.82
N SER A 1089 6.34 0.98 -12.63
CA SER A 1089 5.92 2.39 -12.74
C SER A 1089 5.35 2.65 -14.13
N GLY A 1090 4.05 2.94 -14.23
CA GLY A 1090 3.39 3.37 -15.46
C GLY A 1090 2.34 2.46 -16.07
N ASP A 1091 2.22 1.19 -15.65
CA ASP A 1091 1.16 0.30 -16.13
C ASP A 1091 -0.14 0.56 -15.35
N LYS A 1092 -1.03 1.35 -15.96
CA LYS A 1092 -2.39 1.63 -15.47
C LYS A 1092 -3.40 0.53 -15.85
N THR A 1093 -2.97 -0.52 -16.55
CA THR A 1093 -3.86 -1.43 -17.28
C THR A 1093 -4.30 -2.65 -16.49
N ASP A 1094 -3.50 -3.11 -15.53
CA ASP A 1094 -3.89 -4.21 -14.63
C ASP A 1094 -4.33 -3.67 -13.27
N PRO A 1095 -5.45 -4.15 -12.68
CA PRO A 1095 -5.86 -3.76 -11.34
C PRO A 1095 -4.83 -4.28 -10.33
N ASP A 1096 -3.91 -3.42 -9.91
CA ASP A 1096 -2.92 -3.74 -8.89
C ASP A 1096 -3.62 -3.99 -7.53
N PRO A 1097 -3.52 -5.21 -6.97
CA PRO A 1097 -4.16 -5.53 -5.70
C PRO A 1097 -3.60 -4.72 -4.51
N PHE A 1098 -2.41 -4.11 -4.65
CA PHE A 1098 -1.74 -3.36 -3.58
C PHE A 1098 -1.46 -1.90 -3.94
N ASN A 1099 -2.07 -1.29 -4.97
CA ASN A 1099 -1.91 0.15 -5.27
C ASN A 1099 -0.45 0.68 -5.22
N GLY A 1100 0.52 -0.05 -5.78
CA GLY A 1100 1.95 0.27 -5.72
C GLY A 1100 2.64 -0.10 -4.41
N GLY A 1101 2.16 -1.15 -3.73
CA GLY A 1101 2.71 -1.65 -2.46
C GLY A 1101 2.14 -1.01 -1.19
N VAL A 1102 0.94 -0.41 -1.26
CA VAL A 1102 0.17 0.17 -0.14
C VAL A 1102 -1.15 -0.58 0.05
N LEU A 1103 -1.33 -1.17 1.23
CA LEU A 1103 -2.56 -1.81 1.66
C LEU A 1103 -3.29 -0.92 2.67
N TYR A 1104 -4.48 -0.46 2.30
CA TYR A 1104 -5.33 0.31 3.21
C TYR A 1104 -6.02 -0.64 4.19
N ILE A 1105 -5.86 -0.39 5.49
CA ILE A 1105 -6.50 -1.18 6.55
C ILE A 1105 -7.31 -0.27 7.45
N LYS A 1106 -8.34 -0.83 8.08
CA LYS A 1106 -9.14 -0.10 9.05
C LYS A 1106 -8.96 -0.65 10.45
N ARG A 1107 -8.57 0.21 11.39
CA ARG A 1107 -8.46 -0.13 12.81
C ARG A 1107 -9.85 -0.34 13.43
N LYS A 1108 -9.99 -1.35 14.28
CA LYS A 1108 -11.19 -1.54 15.11
C LYS A 1108 -11.20 -0.51 16.23
N VAL A 1109 -12.37 0.06 16.50
CA VAL A 1109 -12.54 0.98 17.64
C VAL A 1109 -12.29 0.21 18.94
N GLY A 1110 -11.59 0.84 19.90
CA GLY A 1110 -11.23 0.21 21.18
C GLY A 1110 -9.88 -0.52 21.15
N SER A 1111 -9.18 -0.52 20.02
CA SER A 1111 -7.83 -1.09 19.89
C SER A 1111 -6.79 -0.01 19.57
N CYS A 1112 -5.67 -0.01 20.30
CA CYS A 1112 -4.51 0.84 19.99
C CYS A 1112 -3.74 0.33 18.78
N SER A 1113 -2.97 1.22 18.13
CA SER A 1113 -2.02 0.78 17.09
C SER A 1113 -0.97 -0.16 17.71
N TYR A 1114 -0.33 -1.01 16.90
CA TYR A 1114 0.78 -1.85 17.37
C TYR A 1114 2.04 -1.05 17.73
N SER A 1115 2.14 0.21 17.28
CA SER A 1115 3.21 1.13 17.69
C SER A 1115 3.03 1.59 19.13
N ASP A 1116 1.79 1.94 19.50
CA ASP A 1116 1.46 2.49 20.83
C ASP A 1116 1.34 1.38 21.88
N ASP A 1117 0.83 0.22 21.47
CA ASP A 1117 0.71 -0.96 22.33
C ASP A 1117 1.20 -2.19 21.56
N PRO A 1118 2.46 -2.63 21.70
CA PRO A 1118 2.94 -3.82 21.00
C PRO A 1118 2.30 -5.13 21.45
N ILE A 1119 1.84 -5.20 22.71
CA ILE A 1119 1.42 -6.44 23.38
C ILE A 1119 -0.09 -6.67 23.25
N GLY A 1120 -0.88 -5.61 23.13
CA GLY A 1120 -2.34 -5.71 22.94
C GLY A 1120 -3.06 -5.87 24.26
N CYS A 1121 -2.63 -5.11 25.27
CA CYS A 1121 -3.22 -5.12 26.58
C CYS A 1121 -4.60 -4.45 26.52
N GLN A 1122 -5.65 -5.20 26.17
CA GLN A 1122 -7.06 -4.78 26.32
C GLN A 1122 -7.39 -4.40 27.76
N SER A 1123 -6.59 -4.88 28.72
CA SER A 1123 -6.63 -4.48 30.12
C SER A 1123 -6.35 -2.99 30.34
N LEU A 1124 -5.69 -2.28 29.40
CA LEU A 1124 -5.47 -0.84 29.52
C LEU A 1124 -6.78 -0.07 29.38
N LEU A 1125 -7.63 -0.42 28.39
CA LEU A 1125 -8.94 0.20 28.22
C LEU A 1125 -9.85 -0.14 29.40
N SER A 1126 -9.89 -1.40 29.83
CA SER A 1126 -10.75 -1.81 30.95
C SER A 1126 -10.29 -1.20 32.27
N ARG A 1127 -8.98 -1.20 32.58
CA ARG A 1127 -8.45 -0.58 33.81
C ARG A 1127 -8.65 0.93 33.83
N ALA A 1128 -8.41 1.60 32.69
CA ALA A 1128 -8.61 3.04 32.60
C ALA A 1128 -10.07 3.44 32.76
N MET A 1129 -10.99 2.71 32.14
CA MET A 1129 -12.43 2.99 32.27
C MET A 1129 -12.94 2.58 33.65
N HIS A 1130 -12.38 1.55 34.28
CA HIS A 1130 -12.68 1.21 35.69
C HIS A 1130 -12.20 2.32 36.64
N GLU A 1131 -11.00 2.87 36.46
CA GLU A 1131 -10.51 4.00 37.26
C GLU A 1131 -11.37 5.28 37.11
N VAL A 1132 -11.96 5.49 35.92
CA VAL A 1132 -12.88 6.61 35.65
C VAL A 1132 -14.27 6.35 36.25
N CYS A 1133 -14.81 5.14 36.11
CA CYS A 1133 -16.15 4.78 36.59
C CYS A 1133 -16.23 4.50 38.10
N ASP A 1134 -15.14 4.06 38.75
CA ASP A 1134 -15.13 3.68 40.18
C ASP A 1134 -14.87 4.82 41.15
N THR A 1135 -14.81 6.10 40.72
CA THR A 1135 -14.71 7.20 41.70
C THR A 1135 -16.06 7.40 42.39
N PRO A 1136 -16.31 6.86 43.60
CA PRO A 1136 -17.63 6.93 44.19
C PRO A 1136 -17.78 8.30 44.84
N SER A 1137 -18.82 9.03 44.46
CA SER A 1137 -19.28 10.21 45.19
C SER A 1137 -19.93 9.77 46.51
N THR A 1138 -19.14 9.38 47.52
CA THR A 1138 -19.68 9.09 48.86
C THR A 1138 -18.75 9.53 50.00
N SER A 1139 -19.12 10.67 50.60
CA SER A 1139 -19.02 11.07 52.01
C SER A 1139 -17.68 11.06 52.77
N CYS A 1140 -17.30 12.26 53.24
CA CYS A 1140 -16.61 12.59 54.49
C CYS A 1140 -15.75 11.50 55.19
N SER A 1141 -14.43 11.62 55.06
CA SER A 1141 -13.56 11.62 56.26
C SER A 1141 -12.29 12.43 56.01
N THR A 1142 -11.95 13.21 57.01
CA THR A 1142 -10.76 14.05 57.13
C THR A 1142 -9.48 13.23 56.97
N GLN A 1143 -8.67 13.54 55.96
CA GLN A 1143 -7.20 13.53 56.06
C GLN A 1143 -6.59 14.27 54.88
N LEU A 1144 -5.98 15.44 55.17
CA LEU A 1144 -4.97 16.04 54.32
C LEU A 1144 -3.82 15.04 54.21
N ASN A 1145 -3.66 14.44 53.02
CA ASN A 1145 -2.39 14.12 52.36
C ASN A 1145 -2.64 13.11 51.24
N ARG A 1146 -2.86 13.60 50.02
CA ARG A 1146 -2.55 12.82 48.82
C ARG A 1146 -1.70 13.67 47.89
N ALA A 1147 -0.45 13.25 47.77
CA ALA A 1147 0.42 13.63 46.68
C ALA A 1147 -0.27 13.33 45.34
N SER A 1148 -0.02 14.21 44.38
CA SER A 1148 -0.35 14.16 42.96
C SER A 1148 -0.62 12.74 42.39
N HIS A 1149 -1.88 12.33 42.34
CA HIS A 1149 -2.32 11.34 41.36
C HIS A 1149 -2.84 12.10 40.14
N SER A 1150 -2.13 11.99 39.02
CA SER A 1150 -2.52 12.55 37.73
C SER A 1150 -3.88 11.98 37.31
N SER A 1151 -4.95 12.77 37.42
CA SER A 1151 -6.24 12.38 36.84
C SER A 1151 -6.08 12.37 35.32
N PHE A 1152 -5.96 11.19 34.71
CA PHE A 1152 -5.98 11.05 33.27
C PHE A 1152 -7.30 11.61 32.74
N ARG A 1153 -7.24 12.49 31.74
CA ARG A 1153 -8.45 12.99 31.09
C ARG A 1153 -9.02 11.89 30.19
N VAL A 1154 -10.33 11.66 30.29
CA VAL A 1154 -11.08 10.65 29.54
C VAL A 1154 -10.99 10.95 28.04
N ASP A 1155 -10.98 12.22 27.65
CA ASP A 1155 -10.84 12.62 26.24
C ASP A 1155 -9.50 12.19 25.62
N GLN A 1156 -8.41 12.38 26.37
CA GLN A 1156 -7.07 11.94 25.98
C GLN A 1156 -7.00 10.42 25.87
N LEU A 1157 -7.66 9.68 26.77
CA LEU A 1157 -7.73 8.23 26.69
C LEU A 1157 -8.52 7.75 25.47
N VAL A 1158 -9.68 8.34 25.20
CA VAL A 1158 -10.49 7.94 24.04
C VAL A 1158 -9.74 8.21 22.73
N SER A 1159 -8.93 9.27 22.68
CA SER A 1159 -8.12 9.60 21.52
C SER A 1159 -7.02 8.58 21.20
N THR A 1160 -6.58 7.77 22.17
CA THR A 1160 -5.59 6.70 21.91
C THR A 1160 -6.24 5.44 21.33
N PHE A 1161 -7.45 5.10 21.78
CA PHE A 1161 -8.18 3.89 21.39
C PHE A 1161 -9.16 4.10 20.21
N SER A 1162 -9.43 5.33 19.81
CA SER A 1162 -10.36 5.67 18.74
C SER A 1162 -9.91 6.90 17.97
N ALA A 1163 -9.94 6.82 16.64
CA ALA A 1163 -9.78 7.97 15.76
C ALA A 1163 -11.12 8.67 15.44
N ASN A 1164 -12.25 8.18 15.97
CA ASN A 1164 -13.57 8.72 15.66
C ASN A 1164 -13.79 10.07 16.36
N PRO A 1165 -13.93 11.19 15.62
CA PRO A 1165 -14.10 12.51 16.23
C PRO A 1165 -15.33 12.63 17.12
N SER A 1166 -16.39 11.87 16.82
CA SER A 1166 -17.65 11.90 17.56
C SER A 1166 -17.48 11.33 18.96
N LEU A 1167 -16.70 10.24 19.12
CA LEU A 1167 -16.43 9.62 20.42
C LEU A 1167 -15.52 10.51 21.27
N ILE A 1168 -14.49 11.10 20.66
CA ILE A 1168 -13.56 12.02 21.35
C ILE A 1168 -14.32 13.27 21.82
N ALA A 1169 -15.16 13.85 20.96
CA ALA A 1169 -16.00 15.00 21.32
C ALA A 1169 -17.01 14.66 22.41
N PHE A 1170 -17.64 13.47 22.33
CA PHE A 1170 -18.59 13.00 23.35
C PHE A 1170 -17.92 12.83 24.72
N ALA A 1171 -16.74 12.21 24.77
CA ALA A 1171 -15.98 12.06 26.00
C ALA A 1171 -15.66 13.42 26.64
N LYS A 1172 -15.18 14.37 25.83
CA LYS A 1172 -14.83 15.72 26.30
C LYS A 1172 -16.04 16.52 26.81
N LEU A 1173 -17.18 16.44 26.12
CA LEU A 1173 -18.35 17.27 26.41
C LEU A 1173 -19.31 16.65 27.43
N CYS A 1174 -19.53 15.33 27.36
CA CYS A 1174 -20.55 14.64 28.16
C CYS A 1174 -19.96 13.91 29.37
N CYS A 1175 -18.68 13.51 29.34
CA CYS A 1175 -18.06 12.78 30.46
C CYS A 1175 -17.19 13.66 31.38
N GLU A 1176 -16.72 14.83 30.94
CA GLU A 1176 -15.79 15.67 31.74
C GLU A 1176 -16.37 17.01 32.25
N SER A 1177 -17.41 17.55 31.61
CA SER A 1177 -17.65 19.01 31.61
C SER A 1177 -18.77 19.54 32.53
N TRP A 1178 -19.37 18.77 33.44
CA TRP A 1178 -20.53 19.25 34.21
C TRP A 1178 -20.30 19.17 35.72
N LYS A 1179 -19.36 19.98 36.23
CA LYS A 1179 -19.09 20.09 37.68
C LYS A 1179 -20.16 20.88 38.46
N ASP A 1180 -21.09 21.55 37.78
CA ASP A 1180 -22.14 22.31 38.43
C ASP A 1180 -23.53 21.86 37.98
N ARG A 1181 -24.29 21.33 38.95
CA ARG A 1181 -25.72 20.90 38.95
C ARG A 1181 -26.00 19.40 38.73
N SER A 1182 -26.12 18.71 39.87
CA SER A 1182 -27.25 17.83 40.23
C SER A 1182 -27.71 16.73 39.26
N ASN A 1183 -26.85 16.02 38.54
CA ASN A 1183 -27.21 14.75 37.86
C ASN A 1183 -25.99 13.82 37.62
N GLY A 1184 -25.37 13.31 38.69
CA GLY A 1184 -24.26 12.32 38.58
C GLY A 1184 -24.63 11.08 37.75
N ASN A 1185 -25.89 10.63 37.86
CA ASN A 1185 -26.40 9.45 37.14
C ASN A 1185 -26.28 9.54 35.61
N PHE A 1186 -26.42 10.74 35.01
CA PHE A 1186 -26.32 10.89 33.56
C PHE A 1186 -24.86 10.80 33.07
N GLN A 1187 -23.93 11.34 33.86
CA GLN A 1187 -22.50 11.27 33.57
C GLN A 1187 -21.99 9.83 33.65
N ASP A 1188 -22.43 9.08 34.66
CA ASP A 1188 -22.13 7.66 34.83
C ASP A 1188 -22.68 6.83 33.66
N PHE A 1189 -23.93 7.10 33.26
CA PHE A 1189 -24.53 6.48 32.08
C PHE A 1189 -23.74 6.78 30.79
N CYS A 1190 -23.36 8.05 30.56
CA CYS A 1190 -22.56 8.44 29.40
C CYS A 1190 -21.21 7.71 29.35
N SER A 1191 -20.55 7.56 30.50
CA SER A 1191 -19.26 6.85 30.61
C SER A 1191 -19.40 5.36 30.33
N GLN A 1192 -20.47 4.72 30.82
CA GLN A 1192 -20.76 3.31 30.56
C GLN A 1192 -21.11 3.05 29.09
N VAL A 1193 -21.93 3.91 28.47
CA VAL A 1193 -22.28 3.82 27.04
C VAL A 1193 -21.04 4.01 26.17
N LEU A 1194 -20.16 4.95 26.52
CA LEU A 1194 -18.90 5.17 25.84
C LEU A 1194 -18.02 3.92 25.88
N TYR A 1195 -17.88 3.29 27.06
CA TYR A 1195 -17.16 2.03 27.21
C TYR A 1195 -17.76 0.91 26.36
N GLU A 1196 -19.08 0.74 26.38
CA GLU A 1196 -19.76 -0.29 25.58
C GLU A 1196 -19.58 -0.07 24.07
N CYS A 1197 -19.74 1.18 23.60
CA CYS A 1197 -19.56 1.52 22.19
C CYS A 1197 -18.12 1.31 21.72
N MET A 1198 -17.12 1.56 22.57
CA MET A 1198 -15.71 1.36 22.26
C MET A 1198 -15.31 -0.12 22.31
N SER A 1199 -15.67 -0.83 23.39
CA SER A 1199 -15.29 -2.24 23.59
C SER A 1199 -15.90 -3.17 22.56
N LYS A 1200 -17.12 -2.88 22.08
CA LYS A 1200 -17.81 -3.68 21.05
C LYS A 1200 -17.62 -3.17 19.62
N ASP A 1201 -16.80 -2.13 19.38
CA ASP A 1201 -16.64 -1.45 18.07
C ASP A 1201 -17.98 -1.03 17.42
N ARG A 1202 -18.86 -0.41 18.21
CA ARG A 1202 -20.21 0.04 17.78
C ARG A 1202 -20.44 1.53 18.03
N PRO A 1203 -19.64 2.43 17.41
CA PRO A 1203 -19.80 3.87 17.60
C PRO A 1203 -21.15 4.42 17.12
N SER A 1204 -21.80 3.75 16.15
CA SER A 1204 -23.10 4.13 15.62
C SER A 1204 -24.25 3.98 16.63
N LEU A 1205 -24.07 3.18 17.68
CA LEU A 1205 -25.10 2.98 18.71
C LEU A 1205 -25.11 4.09 19.78
N LEU A 1206 -24.07 4.93 19.85
CA LEU A 1206 -23.99 6.02 20.82
C LEU A 1206 -25.25 6.90 20.80
N GLN A 1207 -25.68 7.34 19.61
CA GLN A 1207 -26.89 8.15 19.44
C GLN A 1207 -28.15 7.39 19.87
N VAL A 1208 -28.20 6.08 19.63
CA VAL A 1208 -29.34 5.23 19.97
C VAL A 1208 -29.48 5.11 21.49
N TYR A 1209 -28.38 4.85 22.21
CA TYR A 1209 -28.39 4.79 23.68
C TYR A 1209 -28.81 6.11 24.32
N ILE A 1210 -28.25 7.24 23.85
CA ILE A 1210 -28.63 8.56 24.36
C ILE A 1210 -30.11 8.87 24.07
N SER A 1211 -30.60 8.50 22.89
CA SER A 1211 -32.00 8.68 22.55
C SER A 1211 -32.92 7.84 23.47
N PHE A 1212 -32.59 6.57 23.73
CA PHE A 1212 -33.34 5.75 24.68
C PHE A 1212 -33.34 6.36 26.08
N TYR A 1213 -32.19 6.84 26.56
CA TYR A 1213 -32.10 7.51 27.85
C TYR A 1213 -33.02 8.73 27.91
N THR A 1214 -32.97 9.61 26.90
CA THR A 1214 -33.85 10.79 26.85
C THR A 1214 -35.34 10.43 26.79
N ILE A 1215 -35.71 9.36 26.09
CA ILE A 1215 -37.10 8.88 26.03
C ILE A 1215 -37.54 8.41 27.42
N VAL A 1216 -36.76 7.58 28.08
CA VAL A 1216 -37.10 7.02 29.40
C VAL A 1216 -37.13 8.11 30.48
N GLU A 1217 -36.14 9.00 30.51
CA GLU A 1217 -36.13 10.15 31.43
C GLU A 1217 -37.33 11.08 31.18
N SER A 1218 -37.67 11.34 29.92
CA SER A 1218 -38.86 12.13 29.61
C SER A 1218 -40.12 11.46 30.15
N MET A 1219 -40.29 10.15 30.00
CA MET A 1219 -41.43 9.41 30.56
C MET A 1219 -41.45 9.50 32.10
N TRP A 1220 -40.29 9.38 32.73
CA TRP A 1220 -40.14 9.42 34.18
C TRP A 1220 -40.46 10.79 34.79
N GLU A 1221 -39.93 11.87 34.22
CA GLU A 1221 -40.22 13.23 34.68
C GLU A 1221 -41.72 13.58 34.56
N HIS A 1222 -42.40 13.13 33.50
CA HIS A 1222 -43.84 13.34 33.36
C HIS A 1222 -44.65 12.53 34.39
N LEU A 1223 -44.25 11.30 34.68
CA LEU A 1223 -44.84 10.48 35.76
C LEU A 1223 -44.70 11.18 37.13
N LYS A 1224 -43.55 11.81 37.39
CA LYS A 1224 -43.24 12.51 38.64
C LYS A 1224 -44.03 13.81 38.80
N ILE A 1225 -44.26 14.55 37.70
CA ILE A 1225 -45.00 15.82 37.70
C ILE A 1225 -46.53 15.60 37.71
N GLY A 1226 -47.00 14.40 37.39
CA GLY A 1226 -48.44 14.05 37.41
C GLY A 1226 -49.26 14.68 36.28
N GLN A 1227 -48.61 15.22 35.25
CA GLN A 1227 -49.26 15.73 34.04
C GLN A 1227 -49.50 14.58 33.06
N PHE A 1228 -50.75 14.13 32.99
CA PHE A 1228 -51.26 13.26 31.93
C PHE A 1228 -52.37 13.99 31.17
N PRO A 1229 -52.46 13.86 29.83
CA PRO A 1229 -51.66 13.01 28.92
C PRO A 1229 -50.33 13.64 28.39
N PHE A 1230 -49.59 12.93 27.52
CA PHE A 1230 -48.36 13.45 26.85
C PHE A 1230 -48.70 14.46 25.74
N TYR A 1231 -47.78 15.37 25.37
CA TYR A 1231 -48.01 16.26 24.21
C TYR A 1231 -48.14 15.47 22.89
N ASP A 1232 -47.26 14.49 22.70
CA ASP A 1232 -47.34 13.47 21.67
C ASP A 1232 -46.91 12.12 22.26
N SER A 1233 -47.43 11.03 21.71
CA SER A 1233 -47.18 9.65 22.16
C SER A 1233 -46.51 8.83 21.05
N LEU A 1234 -45.64 9.47 20.26
CA LEU A 1234 -44.97 8.82 19.13
C LEU A 1234 -43.77 7.96 19.56
N PHE A 1235 -43.12 8.32 20.67
CA PHE A 1235 -41.95 7.62 21.21
C PHE A 1235 -42.22 6.18 21.72
N PRO A 1236 -43.37 5.82 22.33
CA PRO A 1236 -43.69 4.44 22.72
C PRO A 1236 -43.79 3.50 21.52
N SER A 1237 -44.29 3.96 20.37
CA SER A 1237 -44.38 3.14 19.15
C SER A 1237 -42.98 2.75 18.65
N SER A 1238 -42.03 3.69 18.71
CA SER A 1238 -40.62 3.41 18.43
C SER A 1238 -39.99 2.48 19.47
N LEU A 1239 -40.32 2.63 20.75
CA LEU A 1239 -39.83 1.75 21.82
C LEU A 1239 -40.37 0.32 21.67
N LYS A 1240 -41.63 0.15 21.29
CA LYS A 1240 -42.25 -1.17 21.01
C LYS A 1240 -41.54 -1.90 19.89
N VAL A 1241 -41.22 -1.22 18.78
CA VAL A 1241 -40.46 -1.84 17.69
C VAL A 1241 -39.06 -2.29 18.16
N ALA A 1242 -38.39 -1.49 18.99
CA ALA A 1242 -37.11 -1.88 19.56
C ALA A 1242 -37.22 -3.10 20.49
N LEU A 1243 -38.26 -3.16 21.32
CA LEU A 1243 -38.52 -4.30 22.20
C LEU A 1243 -38.91 -5.55 21.42
N ALA A 1244 -39.77 -5.44 20.41
CA ALA A 1244 -40.12 -6.53 19.50
C ALA A 1244 -38.87 -7.11 18.82
N TYR A 1245 -37.96 -6.23 18.37
CA TYR A 1245 -36.68 -6.65 17.82
C TYR A 1245 -35.80 -7.37 18.86
N SER A 1246 -35.71 -6.85 20.08
CA SER A 1246 -34.95 -7.51 21.16
C SER A 1246 -35.51 -8.89 21.51
N GLY A 1247 -36.83 -9.05 21.46
CA GLY A 1247 -37.49 -10.34 21.67
C GLY A 1247 -37.36 -11.31 20.50
N ALA A 1248 -37.12 -10.82 19.28
CA ALA A 1248 -36.88 -11.64 18.09
C ALA A 1248 -35.41 -12.07 17.91
N LEU A 1249 -34.47 -11.42 18.60
CA LEU A 1249 -33.04 -11.78 18.64
C LEU A 1249 -32.73 -12.93 19.63
N VAL A 1250 -33.62 -13.15 20.61
CA VAL A 1250 -33.58 -14.26 21.57
C VAL A 1250 -34.30 -15.46 20.97
#